data_AF-A0A846H733-F1
#
_entry.id   AF-A0A846H733-F1
#
_cell.length_a   1.000
_cell.length_b   1.000
_cell.length_c   1.000
_cell.angle_alpha   90.00
_cell.angle_beta   90.00
_cell.angle_gamma   90.00
#
_symmetry.space_group_name_H-M   'P 1'
#
loop_
_entity.id
_entity.type
_entity.pdbx_description
1 polymer ?
#
loop_
_entity_poly.entity_id
_entity_poly.type
_entity_poly.pdbx_seq_one_letter_code
_entity_poly.pdbx_strand_id
1 'polypeptide(L)'
;MRRLKLLSVLMIVGLSLSISVLIAYVNPLKVFGQIPLPDEDTLMARRQAEVATNFVVQPPDRPLRPAERVRRDTYGDVGLTPVKTLPQLDRLLYPSIPTSIRERVIEGSEFFTTPQKVEDGFGSVGMQTRCTGCHLNNIESVPNEGLLTGSSLVSRAGRTTTTNFSIVSGNTTDGGQAPGRRLDPVNPDGSVDLSRLSLNTSGELDAVNNTGRTAAFTVFGDFSPSQEEVNFLTSFDPLTNTPNFLGVTQNFGGFLQHVRPPSEELKALYGLDCRPEAIPSIAEDKNLGTVDPITGLSPLGFRRAITELAGPPYIARGLVEAIPNVDISSVPDPNDVRGDNSSLNTSLFKCTGDCITGGNNTVPPNVPRGREDQLAEGLGRFGLRANGTEMMQFIVGGTFGTLSMTNRISPFEQVIADGNIAPYNRNCRSLIDDPEISVSIPFSARNFIRGTAPPEFGNNLLAVLNSRNPSRPIRGNSPAGRVQRGAQLFGIDLVAFANRTIPDKMPKRGDGRDRNAINQSDRMVGCVSCHTPIQRTGLSPALGDPSLGPDAQALVDALSYRWAPLFSDFNIHRGPTIDAERFAPTPRDPILISRSERIVRRDKSGKDSDDDDRYEERKGKFRKTFTTYDLPRNLSSDAFSNQKGSADGDQFRTPPLTGIGRVGPPFLHDARVFLSTLNRDTTPAGTVTTNSEVTNAPLVVRSVDDAILAAIELHDLPAPDDFKTSKVRGGGCPVPRGGKVTNIIGNVIDYSLYGTSPENVICPPYDSELSTTHRSEARESIARFRSLTPSDQQAMIDFLREL
;
A
#
# COMPACT_ATOMS: atom_id res chain seq x y z
N MET A 1 14.90 -72.53 2.84
CA MET A 1 15.09 -71.12 2.39
C MET A 1 13.79 -70.33 2.19
N ARG A 2 12.74 -70.85 1.50
CA ARG A 2 11.46 -70.11 1.34
C ARG A 2 10.74 -69.78 2.66
N ARG A 3 10.72 -70.69 3.63
CA ARG A 3 10.11 -70.45 4.96
C ARG A 3 10.83 -69.38 5.78
N LEU A 4 12.17 -69.32 5.70
CA LEU A 4 12.94 -68.27 6.38
C LEU A 4 12.67 -66.88 5.79
N LYS A 5 12.58 -66.78 4.45
CA LYS A 5 12.24 -65.51 3.78
C LYS A 5 10.83 -65.03 4.14
N LEU A 6 9.86 -65.95 4.25
CA LEU A 6 8.49 -65.59 4.65
C LEU A 6 8.42 -65.10 6.11
N LEU A 7 9.17 -65.74 7.02
CA LEU A 7 9.31 -65.30 8.41
C LEU A 7 9.98 -63.93 8.53
N SER A 8 11.04 -63.66 7.76
CA SER A 8 11.68 -62.35 7.74
C SER A 8 10.74 -61.25 7.22
N VAL A 9 9.96 -61.53 6.17
CA VAL A 9 8.98 -60.58 5.64
C VAL A 9 7.86 -60.32 6.64
N LEU A 10 7.31 -61.37 7.27
CA LEU A 10 6.28 -61.22 8.31
C LEU A 10 6.80 -60.46 9.53
N MET A 11 8.05 -60.67 9.92
CA MET A 11 8.66 -59.95 11.03
C MET A 11 8.90 -58.47 10.68
N ILE A 12 9.34 -58.16 9.46
CA ILE A 12 9.49 -56.77 8.99
C ILE A 12 8.12 -56.09 8.94
N VAL A 13 7.09 -56.73 8.38
CA VAL A 13 5.72 -56.18 8.33
C VAL A 13 5.16 -55.99 9.74
N GLY A 14 5.35 -56.96 10.63
CA GLY A 14 4.92 -56.87 12.03
C GLY A 14 5.64 -55.77 12.82
N LEU A 15 6.95 -55.57 12.60
CA LEU A 15 7.70 -54.47 13.21
C LEU A 15 7.25 -53.12 12.65
N SER A 16 7.05 -53.05 11.32
CA SER A 16 6.61 -51.82 10.64
C SER A 16 5.23 -51.41 11.15
N LEU A 17 4.28 -52.37 11.24
CA LEU A 17 2.93 -52.12 11.74
C LEU A 17 2.94 -51.71 13.22
N SER A 18 3.74 -52.40 14.05
CA SER A 18 3.87 -52.05 15.47
C SER A 18 4.49 -50.67 15.67
N ILE A 19 5.48 -50.29 14.86
CA ILE A 19 6.09 -48.96 14.88
C ILE A 19 5.09 -47.90 14.38
N SER A 20 4.32 -48.16 13.32
CA SER A 20 3.29 -47.25 12.84
C SER A 20 2.17 -47.06 13.87
N VAL A 21 1.73 -48.12 14.55
CA VAL A 21 0.73 -48.04 15.63
C VAL A 21 1.29 -47.32 16.85
N LEU A 22 2.55 -47.55 17.22
CA LEU A 22 3.21 -46.83 18.31
C LEU A 22 3.37 -45.35 17.97
N ILE A 23 3.76 -45.00 16.74
CA ILE A 23 3.84 -43.62 16.28
C ILE A 23 2.45 -42.97 16.27
N ALA A 24 1.41 -43.69 15.86
CA ALA A 24 0.02 -43.23 15.92
C ALA A 24 -0.50 -43.08 17.35
N TYR A 25 -0.04 -43.91 18.29
CA TYR A 25 -0.44 -43.83 19.69
C TYR A 25 0.30 -42.73 20.45
N VAL A 26 1.58 -42.52 20.14
CA VAL A 26 2.43 -41.50 20.76
C VAL A 26 2.23 -40.12 20.10
N ASN A 27 1.86 -40.07 18.83
CA ASN A 27 1.52 -38.86 18.08
C ASN A 27 0.20 -39.03 17.31
N PRO A 28 -0.94 -39.19 17.99
CA PRO A 28 -2.24 -39.38 17.33
C PRO A 28 -2.60 -38.24 16.38
N LEU A 29 -2.08 -37.05 16.65
CA LEU A 29 -2.23 -35.82 15.87
C LEU A 29 -1.36 -35.78 14.59
N LYS A 30 -0.37 -36.66 14.41
CA LYS A 30 0.46 -36.71 13.19
C LYS A 30 0.03 -37.77 12.20
N VAL A 31 -0.79 -38.75 12.61
CA VAL A 31 -1.09 -39.93 11.79
C VAL A 31 -2.50 -39.89 11.16
N PHE A 32 -3.44 -39.11 11.71
CA PHE A 32 -4.86 -39.21 11.30
C PHE A 32 -5.63 -37.91 11.03
N GLY A 33 -5.00 -36.73 10.99
CA GLY A 33 -5.70 -35.51 10.60
C GLY A 33 -4.96 -34.25 10.95
N GLN A 34 -5.44 -33.12 10.43
CA GLN A 34 -4.99 -31.79 10.84
C GLN A 34 -5.10 -31.67 12.37
N ILE A 35 -4.09 -31.06 13.00
CA ILE A 35 -4.17 -30.73 14.42
C ILE A 35 -5.41 -29.83 14.62
N PRO A 36 -6.34 -30.14 15.53
CA PRO A 36 -7.58 -29.36 15.68
C PRO A 36 -7.25 -27.93 16.11
N LEU A 37 -7.94 -26.94 15.54
CA LEU A 37 -7.83 -25.54 15.95
C LEU A 37 -8.44 -25.38 17.36
N PRO A 38 -7.96 -24.40 18.16
CA PRO A 38 -8.59 -24.10 19.44
C PRO A 38 -10.06 -23.71 19.27
N ASP A 39 -10.87 -23.98 20.28
CA ASP A 39 -12.25 -23.49 20.33
C ASP A 39 -12.32 -21.96 20.44
N GLU A 40 -13.49 -21.39 20.14
CA GLU A 40 -13.66 -19.94 20.12
C GLU A 40 -13.45 -19.29 21.48
N ASP A 41 -13.86 -19.94 22.58
CA ASP A 41 -13.66 -19.39 23.93
C ASP A 41 -12.17 -19.28 24.27
N THR A 42 -11.36 -20.26 23.86
CA THR A 42 -9.91 -20.22 24.01
C THR A 42 -9.29 -19.08 23.19
N LEU A 43 -9.76 -18.86 21.96
CA LEU A 43 -9.30 -17.77 21.10
C LEU A 43 -9.72 -16.39 21.66
N MET A 44 -10.95 -16.26 22.16
CA MET A 44 -11.43 -15.02 22.79
C MET A 44 -10.72 -14.74 24.11
N ALA A 45 -10.44 -15.76 24.92
CA ALA A 45 -9.61 -15.61 26.13
C ALA A 45 -8.19 -15.14 25.77
N ARG A 46 -7.59 -15.67 24.70
CA ARG A 46 -6.31 -15.17 24.17
C ARG A 46 -6.42 -13.71 23.75
N ARG A 47 -7.48 -13.33 23.03
CA ARG A 47 -7.75 -11.96 22.59
C ARG A 47 -7.81 -11.00 23.79
N GLN A 48 -8.56 -11.35 24.82
CA GLN A 48 -8.68 -10.56 26.05
C GLN A 48 -7.33 -10.37 26.76
N ALA A 49 -6.51 -11.42 26.81
CA ALA A 49 -5.15 -11.35 27.38
C ALA A 49 -4.24 -10.40 26.57
N GLU A 50 -4.33 -10.42 25.23
CA GLU A 50 -3.58 -9.50 24.36
C GLU A 50 -3.99 -8.04 24.61
N VAL A 51 -5.30 -7.77 24.70
CA VAL A 51 -5.86 -6.43 25.00
C VAL A 51 -5.39 -5.92 26.36
N ALA A 52 -5.36 -6.77 27.39
CA ALA A 52 -4.94 -6.38 28.73
C ALA A 52 -3.50 -5.84 28.81
N THR A 53 -2.66 -6.21 27.84
CA THR A 53 -1.27 -5.73 27.74
C THR A 53 -1.08 -4.51 26.86
N ASN A 54 -2.15 -4.01 26.21
CA ASN A 54 -2.11 -2.98 25.15
C ASN A 54 -1.11 -3.30 24.03
N PHE A 55 -0.83 -4.58 23.80
CA PHE A 55 0.09 -5.04 22.75
C PHE A 55 1.50 -4.40 22.83
N VAL A 56 1.98 -4.11 24.04
CA VAL A 56 3.28 -3.45 24.25
C VAL A 56 4.43 -4.43 24.01
N VAL A 57 5.32 -4.09 23.07
CA VAL A 57 6.55 -4.84 22.81
C VAL A 57 7.74 -4.16 23.47
N GLN A 58 8.49 -4.95 24.23
CA GLN A 58 9.68 -4.48 24.95
C GLN A 58 10.94 -4.50 24.07
N PRO A 59 11.91 -3.62 24.34
CA PRO A 59 13.21 -3.64 23.67
C PRO A 59 13.93 -4.99 23.79
N PRO A 60 14.78 -5.35 22.80
CA PRO A 60 15.56 -6.57 22.87
C PRO A 60 16.56 -6.55 24.03
N ASP A 61 16.57 -7.62 24.82
CA ASP A 61 17.48 -7.87 25.95
C ASP A 61 18.66 -8.78 25.57
N ARG A 62 18.71 -9.22 24.32
CA ARG A 62 19.64 -10.23 23.80
C ARG A 62 20.17 -9.88 22.41
N PRO A 63 21.25 -10.54 21.95
CA PRO A 63 21.81 -10.29 20.63
C PRO A 63 20.80 -10.54 19.51
N LEU A 64 20.79 -9.64 18.54
CA LEU A 64 19.92 -9.71 17.37
C LEU A 64 20.54 -10.56 16.27
N ARG A 65 19.68 -11.25 15.51
CA ARG A 65 20.07 -12.03 14.32
C ARG A 65 19.44 -11.42 13.07
N PRO A 66 20.01 -11.58 11.87
CA PRO A 66 19.31 -11.21 10.65
C PRO A 66 17.94 -11.90 10.57
N ALA A 67 16.93 -11.16 10.10
CA ALA A 67 15.65 -11.75 9.73
C ALA A 67 15.84 -12.75 8.57
N GLU A 68 15.22 -13.91 8.70
CA GLU A 68 15.15 -14.90 7.63
C GLU A 68 14.34 -14.37 6.45
N ARG A 69 14.72 -14.79 5.23
CA ARG A 69 14.13 -14.32 3.98
C ARG A 69 13.84 -15.49 3.08
N VAL A 70 12.83 -15.34 2.23
CA VAL A 70 12.49 -16.32 1.19
C VAL A 70 13.23 -15.96 -0.08
N ARG A 71 13.67 -16.98 -0.83
CA ARG A 71 14.35 -16.82 -2.10
C ARG A 71 13.60 -15.85 -3.02
N ARG A 72 14.30 -14.79 -3.45
CA ARG A 72 13.73 -13.70 -4.24
C ARG A 72 13.13 -14.20 -5.56
N ASP A 73 13.74 -15.19 -6.21
CA ASP A 73 13.35 -15.66 -7.54
C ASP A 73 12.01 -16.39 -7.57
N THR A 74 11.62 -17.03 -6.48
CA THR A 74 10.34 -17.75 -6.34
C THR A 74 9.35 -17.06 -5.39
N TYR A 75 9.77 -15.99 -4.71
CA TYR A 75 8.95 -15.31 -3.71
C TYR A 75 7.63 -14.84 -4.28
N GLY A 76 6.52 -15.06 -3.57
CA GLY A 76 5.19 -14.55 -3.92
C GLY A 76 4.53 -15.16 -5.16
N ASP A 77 5.25 -15.95 -5.96
CA ASP A 77 4.71 -16.63 -7.14
C ASP A 77 3.92 -17.87 -6.70
N VAL A 78 2.67 -17.72 -6.29
CA VAL A 78 1.81 -18.83 -5.82
C VAL A 78 0.75 -19.25 -6.82
N GLY A 79 0.84 -18.74 -8.06
CA GLY A 79 -0.14 -18.95 -9.11
C GLY A 79 -1.38 -18.05 -9.00
N LEU A 80 -2.43 -18.43 -9.73
CA LEU A 80 -3.71 -17.71 -9.80
C LEU A 80 -4.81 -18.35 -8.95
N THR A 81 -4.68 -19.63 -8.65
CA THR A 81 -5.61 -20.34 -7.78
C THR A 81 -5.43 -19.90 -6.34
N PRO A 82 -6.46 -20.02 -5.49
CA PRO A 82 -6.31 -19.79 -4.06
C PRO A 82 -5.13 -20.57 -3.45
N VAL A 83 -4.52 -20.01 -2.41
CA VAL A 83 -3.42 -20.61 -1.67
C VAL A 83 -4.03 -21.61 -0.69
N LYS A 84 -3.98 -22.89 -1.04
CA LYS A 84 -4.60 -23.99 -0.26
C LYS A 84 -3.65 -25.13 0.06
N THR A 85 -2.40 -25.06 -0.42
CA THR A 85 -1.44 -26.17 -0.31
C THR A 85 -0.15 -25.73 0.37
N LEU A 86 0.47 -26.65 1.12
CA LEU A 86 1.76 -26.39 1.78
C LEU A 86 2.87 -25.94 0.82
N PRO A 87 3.02 -26.50 -0.40
CA PRO A 87 4.06 -26.04 -1.33
C PRO A 87 3.90 -24.60 -1.81
N GLN A 88 2.66 -24.08 -1.90
CA GLN A 88 2.44 -22.67 -2.21
C GLN A 88 2.97 -21.77 -1.08
N LEU A 89 2.84 -22.22 0.18
CA LEU A 89 3.31 -21.48 1.35
C LEU A 89 4.84 -21.39 1.45
N ASP A 90 5.60 -22.31 0.84
CA ASP A 90 7.07 -22.27 0.81
C ASP A 90 7.63 -21.02 0.12
N ARG A 91 6.83 -20.38 -0.72
CA ARG A 91 7.18 -19.15 -1.46
C ARG A 91 6.81 -17.87 -0.71
N LEU A 92 6.19 -17.99 0.46
CA LEU A 92 5.68 -16.87 1.26
C LEU A 92 6.23 -16.89 2.69
N LEU A 93 6.29 -18.06 3.31
CA LEU A 93 6.54 -18.17 4.75
C LEU A 93 8.02 -18.36 5.09
N TYR A 94 8.38 -18.01 6.34
CA TYR A 94 9.74 -18.20 6.85
C TYR A 94 10.27 -19.62 6.62
N PRO A 95 11.50 -19.82 6.09
CA PRO A 95 12.01 -21.16 5.82
C PRO A 95 12.11 -22.07 7.05
N SER A 96 12.35 -21.50 8.24
CA SER A 96 12.50 -22.27 9.48
C SER A 96 11.21 -22.79 10.11
N ILE A 97 10.03 -22.30 9.69
CA ILE A 97 8.79 -22.74 10.34
C ILE A 97 8.43 -24.17 9.90
N PRO A 98 8.10 -25.05 10.87
CA PRO A 98 7.81 -26.45 10.60
C PRO A 98 6.45 -26.63 9.92
N THR A 99 6.23 -27.81 9.34
CA THR A 99 4.99 -28.19 8.65
C THR A 99 3.75 -28.02 9.54
N SER A 100 3.85 -28.33 10.83
CA SER A 100 2.76 -28.16 11.79
C SER A 100 2.24 -26.72 11.86
N ILE A 101 3.12 -25.71 11.78
CA ILE A 101 2.73 -24.30 11.71
C ILE A 101 2.14 -23.97 10.34
N ARG A 102 2.72 -24.53 9.27
CA ARG A 102 2.20 -24.32 7.90
C ARG A 102 0.76 -24.83 7.76
N GLU A 103 0.46 -25.98 8.37
CA GLU A 103 -0.90 -26.53 8.44
C GLU A 103 -1.87 -25.60 9.18
N ARG A 104 -1.42 -24.87 10.21
CA ARG A 104 -2.24 -23.90 10.95
C ARG A 104 -2.61 -22.66 10.15
N VAL A 105 -1.79 -22.27 9.18
CA VAL A 105 -2.03 -21.05 8.42
C VAL A 105 -2.77 -21.32 7.11
N ILE A 106 -3.02 -22.59 6.74
CA ILE A 106 -3.77 -22.93 5.52
C ILE A 106 -5.16 -22.32 5.54
N GLU A 107 -5.92 -22.47 6.64
CA GLU A 107 -7.26 -21.88 6.77
C GLU A 107 -7.22 -20.37 6.50
N GLY A 108 -6.27 -19.67 7.12
CA GLY A 108 -6.08 -18.24 6.91
C GLY A 108 -5.71 -17.88 5.47
N SER A 109 -4.82 -18.65 4.85
CA SER A 109 -4.40 -18.44 3.46
C SER A 109 -5.52 -18.73 2.47
N GLU A 110 -6.32 -19.76 2.72
CA GLU A 110 -7.46 -20.15 1.90
C GLU A 110 -8.55 -19.09 1.99
N PHE A 111 -8.90 -18.66 3.20
CA PHE A 111 -9.84 -17.57 3.43
C PHE A 111 -9.40 -16.28 2.74
N PHE A 112 -8.13 -15.91 2.87
CA PHE A 112 -7.59 -14.68 2.29
C PHE A 112 -7.66 -14.68 0.74
N THR A 113 -7.56 -15.86 0.13
CA THR A 113 -7.38 -16.01 -1.33
C THR A 113 -8.57 -16.61 -2.08
N THR A 114 -9.56 -17.17 -1.38
CA THR A 114 -10.75 -17.79 -2.00
C THR A 114 -11.84 -16.76 -2.20
N PRO A 115 -12.39 -16.59 -3.42
CA PRO A 115 -13.56 -15.76 -3.63
C PRO A 115 -14.79 -16.35 -2.94
N GLN A 116 -15.51 -15.48 -2.23
CA GLN A 116 -16.79 -15.74 -1.62
C GLN A 116 -17.90 -15.64 -2.67
N LYS A 117 -19.02 -16.33 -2.41
CA LYS A 117 -20.11 -16.55 -3.36
C LYS A 117 -21.33 -15.72 -3.02
N VAL A 118 -22.02 -15.22 -4.03
CA VAL A 118 -23.25 -14.45 -3.82
C VAL A 118 -24.33 -15.27 -3.13
N GLU A 119 -24.39 -16.57 -3.43
CA GLU A 119 -25.36 -17.50 -2.86
C GLU A 119 -25.20 -17.69 -1.34
N ASP A 120 -24.01 -17.42 -0.80
CA ASP A 120 -23.69 -17.57 0.62
C ASP A 120 -23.91 -16.27 1.42
N GLY A 121 -24.60 -15.27 0.85
CA GLY A 121 -24.86 -13.98 1.50
C GLY A 121 -23.88 -12.86 1.16
N PHE A 122 -22.95 -13.11 0.24
CA PHE A 122 -21.97 -12.10 -0.16
C PHE A 122 -22.47 -11.20 -1.30
N GLY A 123 -21.95 -9.97 -1.39
CA GLY A 123 -22.03 -9.17 -2.62
C GLY A 123 -22.87 -7.91 -2.59
N SER A 124 -23.32 -7.44 -1.43
CA SER A 124 -23.98 -6.14 -1.27
C SER A 124 -23.15 -4.95 -1.78
N VAL A 125 -23.73 -3.74 -1.74
CA VAL A 125 -23.13 -2.52 -2.31
C VAL A 125 -21.75 -2.27 -1.70
N GLY A 126 -20.71 -2.36 -2.53
CA GLY A 126 -19.34 -2.05 -2.12
C GLY A 126 -18.53 -3.21 -1.54
N MET A 127 -19.02 -4.45 -1.54
CA MET A 127 -18.27 -5.60 -1.01
C MET A 127 -17.20 -6.13 -1.98
N GLN A 128 -16.03 -6.47 -1.46
CA GLN A 128 -15.10 -7.38 -2.15
C GLN A 128 -15.56 -8.82 -1.98
N THR A 129 -15.25 -9.67 -2.96
CA THR A 129 -15.49 -11.11 -2.80
C THR A 129 -14.37 -11.83 -2.05
N ARG A 130 -13.24 -11.20 -1.69
CA ARG A 130 -12.14 -11.80 -0.91
C ARG A 130 -11.11 -10.77 -0.49
N CYS A 131 -10.27 -11.07 0.51
CA CYS A 131 -9.19 -10.15 0.91
C CYS A 131 -8.25 -9.83 -0.26
N THR A 132 -7.90 -10.83 -1.09
CA THR A 132 -7.14 -10.63 -2.33
C THR A 132 -7.84 -9.78 -3.39
N GLY A 133 -9.10 -9.39 -3.21
CA GLY A 133 -9.72 -8.35 -4.04
C GLY A 133 -9.00 -6.99 -3.91
N CYS A 134 -8.39 -6.73 -2.76
CA CYS A 134 -7.49 -5.58 -2.55
C CYS A 134 -6.02 -5.89 -2.90
N HIS A 135 -5.70 -7.15 -3.21
CA HIS A 135 -4.36 -7.66 -3.53
C HIS A 135 -4.40 -8.47 -4.83
N LEU A 136 -5.15 -7.97 -5.80
CA LEU A 136 -5.50 -8.71 -7.01
C LEU A 136 -4.29 -9.08 -7.86
N ASN A 137 -4.57 -10.05 -8.73
CA ASN A 137 -3.66 -10.56 -9.72
C ASN A 137 -2.92 -9.46 -10.49
N ASN A 138 -1.60 -9.58 -10.52
CA ASN A 138 -0.72 -8.68 -11.23
C ASN A 138 -0.32 -9.25 -12.61
N ILE A 139 -1.20 -10.02 -13.25
CA ILE A 139 -1.01 -10.56 -14.60
C ILE A 139 -0.92 -9.48 -15.69
N GLU A 140 -1.34 -8.26 -15.37
CA GLU A 140 -1.09 -7.06 -16.17
C GLU A 140 0.34 -6.52 -16.04
N SER A 141 1.14 -7.08 -15.14
CA SER A 141 2.54 -6.70 -14.98
C SER A 141 3.29 -6.77 -16.27
N VAL A 142 4.24 -5.85 -16.37
CA VAL A 142 5.22 -5.89 -17.44
C VAL A 142 6.07 -7.16 -17.31
N PRO A 143 6.07 -8.04 -18.31
CA PRO A 143 6.88 -9.25 -18.29
C PRO A 143 8.37 -8.90 -18.20
N ASN A 144 9.16 -9.78 -17.58
CA ASN A 144 10.61 -9.66 -17.44
C ASN A 144 11.10 -8.48 -16.59
N GLU A 145 10.21 -7.74 -15.92
CA GLU A 145 10.61 -6.66 -15.01
C GLU A 145 10.85 -7.12 -13.56
N GLY A 146 10.78 -8.43 -13.32
CA GLY A 146 10.95 -9.03 -11.98
C GLY A 146 9.68 -9.04 -11.13
N LEU A 147 8.55 -8.65 -11.70
CA LEU A 147 7.28 -8.45 -11.01
C LEU A 147 6.49 -9.74 -10.82
N LEU A 148 5.74 -9.86 -9.72
CA LEU A 148 4.82 -10.95 -9.43
C LEU A 148 3.73 -11.00 -10.49
N THR A 149 3.41 -12.18 -10.98
CA THR A 149 2.29 -12.41 -11.91
C THR A 149 1.12 -13.18 -11.28
N GLY A 150 1.27 -13.61 -10.01
CA GLY A 150 0.25 -14.33 -9.23
C GLY A 150 -0.43 -13.45 -8.18
N SER A 151 -1.54 -13.93 -7.62
CA SER A 151 -2.24 -13.25 -6.51
C SER A 151 -1.85 -13.88 -5.18
N SER A 152 -1.42 -13.04 -4.24
CA SER A 152 -1.09 -13.43 -2.87
C SER A 152 -1.25 -12.24 -1.92
N LEU A 153 -1.09 -12.46 -0.62
CA LEU A 153 -1.06 -11.34 0.33
C LEU A 153 0.10 -10.35 0.08
N VAL A 154 1.12 -10.75 -0.68
CA VAL A 154 2.29 -9.93 -0.98
C VAL A 154 2.15 -9.21 -2.32
N SER A 155 1.13 -9.49 -3.13
CA SER A 155 0.81 -8.68 -4.32
C SER A 155 0.10 -7.38 -3.95
N ARG A 156 0.23 -6.38 -4.81
CA ARG A 156 -0.55 -5.13 -4.76
C ARG A 156 -1.66 -5.20 -5.81
N ALA A 157 -2.84 -4.71 -5.48
CA ALA A 157 -3.97 -4.65 -6.41
C ALA A 157 -3.68 -3.78 -7.64
N GLY A 158 -3.88 -4.36 -8.83
CA GLY A 158 -3.72 -3.76 -10.16
C GLY A 158 -4.50 -2.46 -10.40
N ARG A 159 -3.87 -1.41 -10.94
CA ARG A 159 -4.55 -0.31 -11.65
C ARG A 159 -4.00 -0.26 -13.05
N THR A 160 -4.89 -0.21 -14.03
CA THR A 160 -4.52 -0.01 -15.42
C THR A 160 -4.69 1.45 -15.77
N THR A 161 -5.79 2.09 -15.35
CA THR A 161 -6.09 3.49 -15.67
C THR A 161 -6.63 4.22 -14.45
N THR A 162 -6.67 5.55 -14.52
CA THR A 162 -7.36 6.34 -13.51
C THR A 162 -8.86 6.01 -13.44
N THR A 163 -9.50 6.37 -12.32
CA THR A 163 -10.93 6.16 -12.10
C THR A 163 -11.65 7.39 -12.59
N ASN A 164 -12.74 7.22 -13.34
CA ASN A 164 -13.64 8.33 -13.65
C ASN A 164 -14.72 8.42 -12.57
N PHE A 165 -14.51 9.28 -11.58
CA PHE A 165 -15.39 9.34 -10.44
C PHE A 165 -16.78 9.84 -10.82
N SER A 166 -16.87 10.69 -11.83
CA SER A 166 -18.14 11.20 -12.32
C SER A 166 -19.06 10.11 -12.87
N ILE A 167 -18.50 9.04 -13.44
CA ILE A 167 -19.25 7.88 -13.96
C ILE A 167 -19.45 6.81 -12.89
N VAL A 168 -18.40 6.47 -12.13
CA VAL A 168 -18.48 5.40 -11.13
C VAL A 168 -19.40 5.79 -9.98
N SER A 169 -19.43 7.07 -9.59
CA SER A 169 -20.37 7.55 -8.59
C SER A 169 -21.75 7.92 -9.16
N GLY A 170 -21.84 8.46 -10.37
CA GLY A 170 -23.12 8.87 -10.93
C GLY A 170 -23.82 9.96 -10.10
N ASN A 171 -25.15 9.90 -9.99
CA ASN A 171 -25.97 10.91 -9.32
C ASN A 171 -26.96 10.28 -8.32
N THR A 172 -27.56 11.10 -7.45
CA THR A 172 -28.48 10.67 -6.36
C THR A 172 -29.77 9.98 -6.86
N THR A 173 -30.10 10.11 -8.14
CA THR A 173 -31.30 9.52 -8.76
C THR A 173 -31.01 8.14 -9.35
N ASP A 174 -29.95 8.03 -10.15
CA ASP A 174 -29.65 6.84 -10.95
C ASP A 174 -28.59 5.94 -10.32
N GLY A 175 -27.89 6.41 -9.28
CA GLY A 175 -26.70 5.77 -8.74
C GLY A 175 -25.53 5.77 -9.72
N GLY A 176 -24.43 5.15 -9.30
CA GLY A 176 -23.23 5.01 -10.11
C GLY A 176 -23.26 3.86 -11.10
N GLN A 177 -22.28 3.82 -12.00
CA GLN A 177 -22.00 2.63 -12.83
C GLN A 177 -20.91 1.78 -12.19
N ALA A 178 -21.12 0.46 -12.18
CA ALA A 178 -20.09 -0.47 -11.77
C ALA A 178 -18.86 -0.38 -12.71
N PRO A 179 -17.63 -0.49 -12.17
CA PRO A 179 -16.39 -0.30 -12.94
C PRO A 179 -16.06 -1.47 -13.90
N GLY A 180 -16.54 -1.44 -15.14
CA GLY A 180 -16.22 -2.47 -16.13
C GLY A 180 -16.57 -3.92 -15.69
N ARG A 181 -16.01 -4.95 -16.35
CA ARG A 181 -16.32 -6.42 -16.18
C ARG A 181 -15.91 -7.02 -14.82
N ARG A 182 -15.32 -8.24 -14.66
CA ARG A 182 -14.59 -8.75 -13.44
C ARG A 182 -13.07 -8.92 -13.66
N LEU A 183 -12.22 -8.23 -12.85
CA LEU A 183 -10.75 -8.17 -13.09
C LEU A 183 -10.05 -9.38 -12.53
N ASP A 184 -10.66 -9.92 -11.48
CA ASP A 184 -10.29 -11.19 -10.92
C ASP A 184 -10.58 -12.31 -11.94
N PRO A 185 -9.54 -13.02 -12.44
CA PRO A 185 -9.75 -14.17 -13.29
C PRO A 185 -10.21 -15.39 -12.50
N VAL A 186 -10.23 -15.35 -11.17
CA VAL A 186 -10.64 -16.49 -10.34
C VAL A 186 -12.16 -16.47 -10.17
N ASN A 187 -12.81 -17.54 -10.56
CA ASN A 187 -14.24 -17.77 -10.35
C ASN A 187 -14.53 -18.13 -8.89
N PRO A 188 -15.80 -18.02 -8.44
CA PRO A 188 -16.18 -18.40 -7.09
C PRO A 188 -15.92 -19.87 -6.72
N ASP A 189 -15.77 -20.76 -7.71
CA ASP A 189 -15.35 -22.16 -7.50
C ASP A 189 -13.83 -22.35 -7.41
N GLY A 190 -13.05 -21.25 -7.52
CA GLY A 190 -11.59 -21.26 -7.52
C GLY A 190 -10.96 -21.58 -8.89
N SER A 191 -11.76 -21.85 -9.93
CA SER A 191 -11.27 -22.03 -11.30
C SER A 191 -10.78 -20.70 -11.89
N VAL A 192 -9.88 -20.76 -12.87
CA VAL A 192 -9.27 -19.58 -13.48
C VAL A 192 -9.84 -19.37 -14.89
N ASP A 193 -10.53 -18.25 -15.10
CA ASP A 193 -11.01 -17.74 -16.38
C ASP A 193 -10.09 -16.63 -16.91
N LEU A 194 -9.10 -17.03 -17.71
CA LEU A 194 -8.17 -16.11 -18.37
C LEU A 194 -8.84 -15.28 -19.49
N SER A 195 -10.07 -15.59 -19.93
CA SER A 195 -10.76 -14.81 -20.96
C SER A 195 -11.14 -13.40 -20.47
N ARG A 196 -11.22 -13.19 -19.16
CA ARG A 196 -11.44 -11.89 -18.51
C ARG A 196 -10.25 -10.93 -18.66
N LEU A 197 -9.10 -11.43 -19.11
CA LEU A 197 -7.85 -10.68 -19.19
C LEU A 197 -7.67 -9.89 -20.50
N SER A 198 -8.36 -10.29 -21.57
CA SER A 198 -7.95 -10.00 -22.96
C SER A 198 -8.85 -9.01 -23.72
N LEU A 199 -9.50 -8.04 -23.06
CA LEU A 199 -10.40 -7.12 -23.77
C LEU A 199 -9.95 -5.67 -23.64
N ASN A 200 -9.24 -5.20 -24.67
CA ASN A 200 -9.12 -3.78 -25.03
C ASN A 200 -10.42 -3.25 -25.69
N THR A 201 -11.45 -4.09 -25.84
CA THR A 201 -12.62 -3.80 -26.68
C THR A 201 -13.87 -3.34 -25.93
N SER A 202 -13.90 -3.40 -24.59
CA SER A 202 -15.06 -2.96 -23.79
C SER A 202 -15.02 -1.49 -23.35
N GLY A 203 -14.06 -0.69 -23.83
CA GLY A 203 -13.91 0.72 -23.46
C GLY A 203 -13.43 0.96 -22.02
N GLU A 204 -13.17 -0.09 -21.23
CA GLU A 204 -12.73 0.02 -19.82
C GLU A 204 -11.34 0.68 -19.66
N LEU A 205 -10.52 0.70 -20.72
CA LEU A 205 -9.24 1.42 -20.76
C LEU A 205 -9.41 2.91 -21.09
N ASP A 206 -10.60 3.34 -21.51
CA ASP A 206 -10.93 4.75 -21.68
C ASP A 206 -11.48 5.32 -20.37
N ALA A 207 -10.59 5.73 -19.48
CA ALA A 207 -10.99 6.39 -18.24
C ALA A 207 -11.57 7.81 -18.44
N VAL A 208 -11.60 8.36 -19.66
CA VAL A 208 -12.21 9.68 -19.88
C VAL A 208 -13.71 9.54 -20.12
N ASN A 209 -14.11 8.54 -20.92
CA ASN A 209 -15.52 8.35 -21.29
C ASN A 209 -16.16 7.11 -20.66
N ASN A 210 -15.45 6.42 -19.79
CA ASN A 210 -15.91 5.24 -19.07
C ASN A 210 -15.35 5.23 -17.65
N THR A 211 -15.73 4.25 -16.84
CA THR A 211 -15.34 4.10 -15.42
C THR A 211 -13.83 4.05 -15.18
N GLY A 212 -13.06 3.69 -16.21
CA GLY A 212 -11.68 3.27 -16.09
C GLY A 212 -11.56 1.87 -15.46
N ARG A 213 -10.32 1.41 -15.34
CA ARG A 213 -9.92 0.09 -14.82
C ARG A 213 -8.96 0.26 -13.64
N THR A 214 -9.52 0.18 -12.44
CA THR A 214 -8.83 0.44 -11.17
C THR A 214 -9.26 -0.54 -10.09
N ALA A 215 -8.36 -0.84 -9.17
CA ALA A 215 -8.63 -1.58 -7.94
C ALA A 215 -8.41 -0.71 -6.67
N ALA A 216 -8.38 0.62 -6.84
CA ALA A 216 -8.31 1.56 -5.73
C ALA A 216 -9.64 1.64 -4.97
N PHE A 217 -9.53 1.98 -3.70
CA PHE A 217 -10.65 2.25 -2.79
C PHE A 217 -10.78 3.74 -2.70
N THR A 218 -11.99 4.29 -2.86
CA THR A 218 -12.21 5.69 -2.54
C THR A 218 -13.18 5.80 -1.38
N VAL A 219 -12.73 6.42 -0.31
CA VAL A 219 -13.58 6.85 0.81
C VAL A 219 -14.04 8.26 0.49
N PHE A 220 -15.32 8.52 0.62
CA PHE A 220 -15.90 9.84 0.52
C PHE A 220 -16.93 10.06 1.63
N GLY A 221 -16.97 11.27 2.18
CA GLY A 221 -17.92 11.66 3.22
C GLY A 221 -17.67 13.09 3.65
N ASP A 222 -18.53 13.63 4.50
CA ASP A 222 -18.39 15.00 5.00
C ASP A 222 -17.65 14.99 6.32
N PHE A 223 -16.59 15.79 6.39
CA PHE A 223 -15.73 15.90 7.55
C PHE A 223 -15.79 17.30 8.15
N SER A 224 -15.89 17.38 9.47
CA SER A 224 -15.80 18.62 10.23
C SER A 224 -14.56 18.62 11.14
N PRO A 225 -13.52 19.42 10.82
CA PRO A 225 -12.33 19.53 11.66
C PRO A 225 -12.63 20.03 13.08
N SER A 226 -13.57 20.95 13.24
CA SER A 226 -13.93 21.48 14.55
C SER A 226 -14.71 20.47 15.40
N GLN A 227 -15.54 19.64 14.79
CA GLN A 227 -16.19 18.54 15.51
C GLN A 227 -15.21 17.43 15.84
N GLU A 228 -14.19 17.19 15.02
CA GLU A 228 -13.13 16.21 15.30
C GLU A 228 -12.42 16.51 16.62
N GLU A 229 -12.15 17.78 16.93
CA GLU A 229 -11.53 18.21 18.19
C GLU A 229 -12.41 17.95 19.43
N VAL A 230 -13.75 17.93 19.25
CA VAL A 230 -14.72 17.81 20.35
C VAL A 230 -15.21 16.38 20.52
N ASN A 231 -15.60 15.74 19.42
CA ASN A 231 -16.11 14.38 19.35
C ASN A 231 -15.87 13.77 17.96
N PHE A 232 -14.80 12.98 17.84
CA PHE A 232 -14.44 12.26 16.62
C PHE A 232 -15.50 11.27 16.10
N LEU A 233 -16.51 10.92 16.91
CA LEU A 233 -17.60 10.04 16.48
C LEU A 233 -18.67 10.76 15.64
N THR A 234 -18.70 12.09 15.67
CA THR A 234 -19.67 12.92 14.91
C THR A 234 -19.01 13.75 13.81
N SER A 235 -17.68 13.77 13.76
CA SER A 235 -16.90 14.58 12.83
C SER A 235 -16.94 14.11 11.38
N PHE A 236 -17.37 12.88 11.13
CA PHE A 236 -17.44 12.29 9.79
C PHE A 236 -18.83 11.72 9.50
N ASP A 237 -19.51 12.25 8.48
CA ASP A 237 -20.74 11.70 7.93
C ASP A 237 -20.42 10.94 6.63
N PRO A 238 -20.64 9.62 6.57
CA PRO A 238 -20.51 8.82 5.34
C PRO A 238 -21.62 9.08 4.31
N LEU A 239 -22.28 10.24 4.36
CA LEU A 239 -23.39 10.67 3.51
C LEU A 239 -24.70 9.90 3.74
N THR A 240 -24.86 9.36 4.95
CA THR A 240 -26.05 8.57 5.31
C THR A 240 -26.93 9.29 6.31
N ASN A 241 -26.40 10.29 7.02
CA ASN A 241 -27.10 11.02 8.11
C ASN A 241 -27.81 10.08 9.11
N THR A 242 -27.35 8.83 9.22
CA THR A 242 -27.97 7.77 10.03
C THR A 242 -26.95 7.33 11.09
N PRO A 243 -27.19 7.59 12.37
CA PRO A 243 -26.41 6.96 13.44
C PRO A 243 -26.59 5.45 13.37
N ASN A 244 -25.51 4.68 13.46
CA ASN A 244 -25.56 3.25 13.70
C ASN A 244 -26.14 2.95 15.09
N PHE A 245 -26.33 1.67 15.40
CA PHE A 245 -26.95 1.20 16.66
C PHE A 245 -26.17 1.57 17.95
N LEU A 246 -24.93 2.08 17.85
CA LEU A 246 -24.16 2.67 18.97
C LEU A 246 -24.32 4.20 19.07
N GLY A 247 -25.14 4.82 18.21
CA GLY A 247 -25.19 6.27 18.05
C GLY A 247 -24.00 6.85 17.28
N VAL A 248 -23.25 6.01 16.55
CA VAL A 248 -22.03 6.39 15.81
C VAL A 248 -22.35 6.35 14.31
N THR A 249 -22.00 7.35 13.51
CA THR A 249 -22.13 7.19 12.05
C THR A 249 -21.27 6.01 11.59
N GLN A 250 -21.65 5.31 10.53
CA GLN A 250 -20.78 4.24 10.03
C GLN A 250 -19.40 4.80 9.62
N ASN A 251 -18.35 4.48 10.37
CA ASN A 251 -16.97 4.97 10.11
C ASN A 251 -16.32 4.36 8.86
N PHE A 252 -17.06 3.47 8.19
CA PHE A 252 -16.74 2.76 6.98
C PHE A 252 -17.92 2.84 5.98
N GLY A 253 -18.80 3.83 6.09
CA GLY A 253 -19.76 4.14 5.03
C GLY A 253 -19.16 5.15 4.04
N GLY A 254 -19.76 5.31 2.86
CA GLY A 254 -19.29 6.25 1.83
C GLY A 254 -18.17 5.68 0.97
N PHE A 255 -18.19 4.38 0.67
CA PHE A 255 -17.17 3.76 -0.16
C PHE A 255 -17.59 3.66 -1.62
N LEU A 256 -16.74 4.19 -2.50
CA LEU A 256 -16.55 3.62 -3.82
C LEU A 256 -15.46 2.54 -3.67
N GLN A 257 -15.87 1.40 -3.12
CA GLN A 257 -15.02 0.22 -3.01
C GLN A 257 -14.98 -0.52 -4.35
N HIS A 258 -13.79 -0.90 -4.81
CA HIS A 258 -13.66 -1.80 -5.96
C HIS A 258 -12.94 -3.08 -5.60
N VAL A 259 -13.73 -4.14 -5.50
CA VAL A 259 -13.79 -5.21 -6.49
C VAL A 259 -15.25 -5.38 -6.73
N ARG A 260 -15.69 -4.75 -7.82
CA ARG A 260 -16.82 -5.13 -8.66
C ARG A 260 -17.87 -5.89 -7.85
N PRO A 261 -18.89 -5.20 -7.29
CA PRO A 261 -19.99 -5.91 -6.68
C PRO A 261 -20.44 -6.93 -7.72
N PRO A 262 -20.79 -8.15 -7.30
CA PRO A 262 -21.34 -9.14 -8.20
C PRO A 262 -22.78 -8.71 -8.56
N SER A 263 -23.00 -7.45 -8.95
CA SER A 263 -24.30 -6.83 -9.19
C SER A 263 -25.06 -7.56 -10.28
N GLU A 264 -24.37 -8.01 -11.33
CA GLU A 264 -24.97 -8.86 -12.36
C GLU A 264 -25.36 -10.24 -11.80
N GLU A 265 -24.58 -10.82 -10.89
CA GLU A 265 -24.89 -12.10 -10.25
C GLU A 265 -26.04 -11.95 -9.24
N LEU A 266 -26.04 -10.88 -8.44
CA LEU A 266 -27.14 -10.48 -7.54
C LEU A 266 -28.44 -10.24 -8.32
N LYS A 267 -28.35 -9.56 -9.46
CA LYS A 267 -29.50 -9.32 -10.33
C LYS A 267 -30.00 -10.61 -10.96
N ALA A 268 -29.10 -11.49 -11.38
CA ALA A 268 -29.47 -12.77 -11.96
C ALA A 268 -30.08 -13.75 -10.93
N LEU A 269 -29.54 -13.79 -9.71
CA LEU A 269 -29.94 -14.73 -8.66
C LEU A 269 -31.14 -14.22 -7.85
N TYR A 270 -31.16 -12.93 -7.52
CA TYR A 270 -32.11 -12.34 -6.58
C TYR A 270 -32.94 -11.19 -7.16
N GLY A 271 -32.70 -10.77 -8.41
CA GLY A 271 -33.38 -9.63 -9.02
C GLY A 271 -32.97 -8.28 -8.42
N LEU A 272 -31.83 -8.20 -7.74
CA LEU A 272 -31.34 -7.00 -7.05
C LEU A 272 -30.37 -6.21 -7.94
N ASP A 273 -30.74 -4.97 -8.29
CA ASP A 273 -29.93 -4.04 -9.10
C ASP A 273 -29.12 -3.10 -8.19
N CYS A 274 -28.13 -3.66 -7.48
CA CYS A 274 -27.33 -2.89 -6.52
C CYS A 274 -26.20 -2.12 -7.19
N ARG A 275 -26.27 -0.79 -7.11
CA ARG A 275 -25.37 0.14 -7.79
C ARG A 275 -24.38 0.77 -6.81
N PRO A 276 -23.19 1.20 -7.27
CA PRO A 276 -22.31 2.03 -6.45
C PRO A 276 -23.04 3.25 -5.90
N GLU A 277 -22.70 3.63 -4.67
CA GLU A 277 -23.24 4.81 -4.01
C GLU A 277 -22.85 6.08 -4.78
N ALA A 278 -23.82 6.97 -4.91
CA ALA A 278 -23.66 8.26 -5.54
C ALA A 278 -22.91 9.25 -4.65
N ILE A 279 -22.15 10.14 -5.29
CA ILE A 279 -21.60 11.32 -4.63
C ILE A 279 -22.61 12.45 -4.85
N PRO A 280 -23.38 12.88 -3.82
CA PRO A 280 -24.34 13.96 -3.99
C PRO A 280 -23.62 15.25 -4.37
N SER A 281 -24.24 16.09 -5.21
CA SER A 281 -23.74 17.44 -5.46
C SER A 281 -23.74 18.26 -4.17
N ILE A 282 -22.97 19.36 -4.13
CA ILE A 282 -22.96 20.25 -2.95
C ILE A 282 -24.39 20.74 -2.62
N ALA A 283 -25.22 20.99 -3.63
CA ALA A 283 -26.59 21.46 -3.45
C ALA A 283 -27.56 20.39 -2.90
N GLU A 284 -27.31 19.12 -3.21
CA GLU A 284 -28.11 17.99 -2.69
C GLU A 284 -27.67 17.57 -1.29
N ASP A 285 -26.41 17.82 -0.96
CA ASP A 285 -25.80 17.46 0.31
C ASP A 285 -26.20 18.45 1.42
N LYS A 286 -26.80 17.92 2.48
CA LYS A 286 -27.32 18.70 3.62
C LYS A 286 -26.22 19.27 4.51
N ASN A 287 -25.03 18.66 4.53
CA ASN A 287 -23.92 19.14 5.35
C ASN A 287 -23.13 20.24 4.64
N LEU A 288 -23.18 20.31 3.30
CA LEU A 288 -22.33 21.18 2.49
C LEU A 288 -23.02 22.49 2.06
N GLY A 289 -24.15 22.43 1.34
CA GLY A 289 -24.88 23.63 0.90
C GLY A 289 -24.06 24.60 0.03
N THR A 290 -23.56 25.70 0.61
CA THR A 290 -22.61 26.61 -0.05
C THR A 290 -21.26 26.48 0.63
N VAL A 291 -20.22 26.06 -0.10
CA VAL A 291 -18.87 25.90 0.44
C VAL A 291 -18.06 27.19 0.28
N ASP A 292 -17.35 27.59 1.33
CA ASP A 292 -16.37 28.68 1.27
C ASP A 292 -15.21 28.28 0.34
N PRO A 293 -14.95 29.03 -0.74
CA PRO A 293 -13.89 28.70 -1.70
C PRO A 293 -12.47 28.78 -1.12
N ILE A 294 -12.26 29.43 0.03
CA ILE A 294 -10.95 29.55 0.67
C ILE A 294 -10.71 28.40 1.63
N THR A 295 -11.66 28.14 2.53
CA THR A 295 -11.49 27.12 3.58
C THR A 295 -11.98 25.73 3.18
N GLY A 296 -12.81 25.64 2.13
CA GLY A 296 -13.47 24.40 1.77
C GLY A 296 -14.63 24.00 2.66
N LEU A 297 -14.97 24.80 3.68
CA LEU A 297 -15.96 24.47 4.69
C LEU A 297 -17.34 25.07 4.37
N SER A 298 -18.39 24.36 4.76
CA SER A 298 -19.77 24.83 4.78
C SER A 298 -20.06 25.72 5.99
N PRO A 299 -21.22 26.40 6.03
CA PRO A 299 -21.69 27.11 7.22
C PRO A 299 -21.86 26.20 8.45
N LEU A 300 -22.00 24.89 8.24
CA LEU A 300 -22.08 23.88 9.31
C LEU A 300 -20.69 23.39 9.75
N GLY A 301 -19.62 23.90 9.13
CA GLY A 301 -18.25 23.51 9.43
C GLY A 301 -17.84 22.18 8.83
N PHE A 302 -18.54 21.69 7.81
CA PHE A 302 -18.22 20.45 7.09
C PHE A 302 -17.60 20.74 5.73
N ARG A 303 -16.67 19.90 5.31
CA ARG A 303 -16.17 19.84 3.92
C ARG A 303 -16.27 18.41 3.44
N ARG A 304 -16.35 18.21 2.12
CA ARG A 304 -16.20 16.85 1.61
C ARG A 304 -14.75 16.40 1.79
N ALA A 305 -14.57 15.24 2.38
CA ALA A 305 -13.32 14.54 2.50
C ALA A 305 -13.28 13.38 1.50
N ILE A 306 -12.15 13.24 0.82
CA ILE A 306 -11.92 12.23 -0.20
C ILE A 306 -10.60 11.54 0.10
N THR A 307 -10.56 10.22 -0.06
CA THR A 307 -9.32 9.45 0.13
C THR A 307 -9.24 8.32 -0.86
N GLU A 308 -8.16 8.25 -1.64
CA GLU A 308 -7.80 7.02 -2.36
C GLU A 308 -6.92 6.14 -1.47
N LEU A 309 -7.30 4.88 -1.29
CA LEU A 309 -6.55 3.89 -0.53
C LEU A 309 -6.23 2.68 -1.42
N ALA A 310 -5.10 2.04 -1.16
CA ALA A 310 -4.74 0.74 -1.74
C ALA A 310 -4.37 -0.26 -0.64
N GLY A 311 -4.60 -1.54 -0.88
CA GLY A 311 -4.14 -2.61 0.01
C GLY A 311 -2.61 -2.67 -0.02
N PRO A 312 -1.91 -2.48 1.11
CA PRO A 312 -0.45 -2.58 1.14
C PRO A 312 -0.02 -4.05 1.04
N PRO A 313 1.11 -4.40 0.42
CA PRO A 313 1.59 -5.78 0.46
C PRO A 313 1.88 -6.15 1.91
N TYR A 314 1.43 -7.33 2.32
CA TYR A 314 1.59 -7.83 3.69
C TYR A 314 2.90 -8.59 3.86
N ILE A 315 3.99 -7.96 3.48
CA ILE A 315 5.35 -8.50 3.61
C ILE A 315 5.85 -8.28 5.04
N ALA A 316 6.37 -9.33 5.68
CA ALA A 316 7.11 -9.23 6.93
C ALA A 316 6.33 -8.60 8.10
N ARG A 317 5.00 -8.64 8.06
CA ARG A 317 4.14 -7.97 9.05
C ARG A 317 4.24 -8.58 10.45
N GLY A 318 4.67 -9.84 10.57
CA GLY A 318 5.04 -10.40 11.86
C GLY A 318 6.26 -9.73 12.49
N LEU A 319 7.24 -9.27 11.69
CA LEU A 319 8.40 -8.53 12.19
C LEU A 319 8.01 -7.12 12.62
N VAL A 320 7.11 -6.49 11.86
CA VAL A 320 6.48 -5.20 12.18
C VAL A 320 5.80 -5.22 13.56
N GLU A 321 4.97 -6.22 13.84
CA GLU A 321 4.32 -6.37 15.14
C GLU A 321 5.32 -6.59 16.28
N ALA A 322 6.52 -7.09 15.99
CA ALA A 322 7.56 -7.32 16.97
C ALA A 322 8.50 -6.12 17.18
N ILE A 323 8.27 -4.97 16.56
CA ILE A 323 9.06 -3.75 16.81
C ILE A 323 8.73 -3.19 18.20
N PRO A 324 9.73 -2.88 19.04
CA PRO A 324 9.49 -2.29 20.36
C PRO A 324 8.78 -0.94 20.29
N ASN A 325 7.77 -0.72 21.15
CA ASN A 325 7.00 0.53 21.13
C ASN A 325 7.89 1.76 21.35
N VAL A 326 8.93 1.65 22.18
CA VAL A 326 9.87 2.76 22.42
C VAL A 326 10.74 3.10 21.20
N ASP A 327 11.06 2.11 20.37
CA ASP A 327 11.83 2.33 19.14
C ASP A 327 10.98 3.05 18.08
N ILE A 328 9.65 3.05 18.24
CA ILE A 328 8.71 3.84 17.43
C ILE A 328 8.53 5.21 18.08
N SER A 329 8.25 5.23 19.38
CA SER A 329 7.82 6.45 20.06
C SER A 329 8.93 7.47 20.28
N SER A 330 10.19 7.05 20.18
CA SER A 330 11.37 7.93 20.25
C SER A 330 11.75 8.56 18.92
N VAL A 331 11.06 8.19 17.83
CA VAL A 331 11.40 8.64 16.49
C VAL A 331 10.78 10.02 16.19
N PRO A 332 9.59 10.47 16.61
CA PRO A 332 9.10 11.81 16.25
C PRO A 332 10.06 12.96 16.54
N ASP A 333 10.09 13.93 15.64
CA ASP A 333 10.87 15.17 15.80
C ASP A 333 10.02 16.41 15.46
N PRO A 334 8.94 16.67 16.22
CA PRO A 334 7.98 17.72 15.89
C PRO A 334 8.56 19.13 15.87
N ASN A 335 9.76 19.33 16.42
CA ASN A 335 10.44 20.62 16.47
C ASN A 335 11.64 20.70 15.51
N ASP A 336 11.85 19.69 14.65
CA ASP A 336 13.01 19.59 13.74
C ASP A 336 14.34 19.86 14.47
N VAL A 337 14.51 19.31 15.68
CA VAL A 337 15.70 19.56 16.51
C VAL A 337 16.85 18.62 16.19
N ARG A 338 16.59 17.47 15.58
CA ARG A 338 17.64 16.51 15.22
C ARG A 338 18.26 16.97 13.91
N GLY A 339 19.50 17.44 14.01
CA GLY A 339 20.29 17.75 12.83
C GLY A 339 20.71 16.50 12.05
N ASP A 340 20.82 16.66 10.74
CA ASP A 340 21.46 15.69 9.86
C ASP A 340 22.63 16.33 9.10
N ASN A 341 23.65 15.52 8.80
CA ASN A 341 24.74 15.95 7.93
C ASN A 341 24.54 15.36 6.53
N SER A 342 24.70 16.21 5.52
CA SER A 342 24.70 15.82 4.11
C SER A 342 25.80 16.53 3.35
N SER A 343 26.54 15.77 2.54
CA SER A 343 27.48 16.31 1.54
C SER A 343 26.76 16.85 0.30
N LEU A 344 25.47 16.52 0.11
CA LEU A 344 24.62 17.05 -0.94
C LEU A 344 23.78 18.21 -0.39
N ASN A 345 24.40 19.37 -0.24
CA ASN A 345 23.67 20.57 0.17
C ASN A 345 22.93 21.22 -1.01
N THR A 346 21.77 21.78 -0.74
CA THR A 346 20.98 22.57 -1.69
C THR A 346 20.82 24.00 -1.16
N SER A 347 20.75 24.98 -2.07
CA SER A 347 20.45 26.37 -1.71
C SER A 347 18.96 26.67 -1.69
N LEU A 348 18.13 25.76 -2.22
CA LEU A 348 16.68 25.96 -2.39
C LEU A 348 15.91 25.86 -1.08
N PHE A 349 16.34 24.94 -0.21
CA PHE A 349 15.77 24.71 1.11
C PHE A 349 16.90 24.56 2.11
N LYS A 350 16.70 25.08 3.31
CA LYS A 350 17.66 24.98 4.41
C LYS A 350 16.91 24.63 5.68
N CYS A 351 16.89 23.36 6.04
CA CYS A 351 16.41 22.96 7.35
C CYS A 351 17.42 23.29 8.44
N THR A 352 16.90 23.48 9.64
CA THR A 352 17.70 23.61 10.86
C THR A 352 18.02 22.24 11.46
N GLY A 353 17.16 21.24 11.24
CA GLY A 353 17.32 19.84 11.64
C GLY A 353 17.44 18.86 10.47
N ASP A 354 16.59 17.83 10.44
CA ASP A 354 16.52 16.76 9.45
C ASP A 354 15.35 16.92 8.46
N CYS A 355 14.57 18.00 8.62
CA CYS A 355 13.37 18.36 7.87
C CYS A 355 12.15 17.48 8.13
N ILE A 356 12.16 16.62 9.15
CA ILE A 356 11.10 15.64 9.37
C ILE A 356 10.38 15.98 10.68
N THR A 357 9.19 16.57 10.57
CA THR A 357 8.39 16.96 11.75
C THR A 357 7.22 16.02 12.06
N GLY A 358 7.20 14.85 11.40
CA GLY A 358 6.19 13.81 11.57
C GLY A 358 6.02 13.31 13.02
N GLY A 359 4.78 12.96 13.35
CA GLY A 359 4.39 12.40 14.64
C GLY A 359 4.16 10.88 14.60
N ASN A 360 4.09 10.25 15.77
CA ASN A 360 3.60 8.88 15.86
C ASN A 360 2.10 8.84 15.60
N ASN A 361 1.66 7.74 15.02
CA ASN A 361 0.25 7.45 14.88
C ASN A 361 -0.20 6.49 16.00
N THR A 362 -1.27 6.79 16.73
CA THR A 362 -1.85 5.90 17.75
C THR A 362 -3.28 5.60 17.38
N VAL A 363 -3.62 4.33 17.16
CA VAL A 363 -4.98 3.93 16.76
C VAL A 363 -5.81 3.59 18.01
N PRO A 364 -6.99 4.22 18.18
CA PRO A 364 -7.88 3.91 19.30
C PRO A 364 -8.47 2.50 19.17
N PRO A 365 -8.99 1.92 20.26
CA PRO A 365 -9.74 0.67 20.19
C PRO A 365 -11.02 0.85 19.37
N ASN A 366 -11.45 -0.22 18.69
CA ASN A 366 -12.65 -0.25 17.84
C ASN A 366 -13.97 -0.10 18.61
N VAL A 367 -13.99 -0.47 19.89
CA VAL A 367 -15.15 -0.40 20.79
C VAL A 367 -14.71 0.04 22.20
N PRO A 368 -15.64 0.49 23.07
CA PRO A 368 -15.32 0.86 24.44
C PRO A 368 -14.60 -0.26 25.22
N ARG A 369 -13.73 0.13 26.16
CA ARG A 369 -12.95 -0.81 26.97
C ARG A 369 -13.83 -1.75 27.79
N GLY A 370 -13.42 -3.01 27.93
CA GLY A 370 -14.08 -4.01 28.77
C GLY A 370 -15.14 -4.86 28.07
N ARG A 371 -15.37 -4.66 26.78
CA ARG A 371 -16.14 -5.61 25.96
C ARG A 371 -15.27 -6.79 25.52
N GLU A 372 -15.91 -7.94 25.28
CA GLU A 372 -15.23 -9.15 24.82
C GLU A 372 -14.64 -9.00 23.41
N ASP A 373 -15.30 -8.23 22.54
CA ASP A 373 -14.94 -7.96 21.13
C ASP A 373 -13.96 -6.78 20.97
N GLN A 374 -13.34 -6.34 22.08
CA GLN A 374 -12.40 -5.24 22.08
C GLN A 374 -11.09 -5.60 21.35
N LEU A 375 -10.61 -4.68 20.51
CA LEU A 375 -9.27 -4.70 19.92
C LEU A 375 -8.33 -3.78 20.72
N ALA A 376 -7.04 -4.07 20.65
CA ALA A 376 -6.04 -3.35 21.43
C ALA A 376 -5.87 -1.93 20.88
N GLU A 377 -5.81 -0.93 21.76
CA GLU A 377 -5.20 0.35 21.41
C GLU A 377 -3.72 0.11 21.13
N GLY A 378 -3.11 0.87 20.22
CA GLY A 378 -1.66 0.81 20.16
C GLY A 378 -0.99 1.83 19.27
N LEU A 379 0.30 1.60 19.08
CA LEU A 379 1.19 2.48 18.33
C LEU A 379 1.29 1.98 16.89
N GLY A 380 0.85 2.82 15.96
CA GLY A 380 0.87 2.64 14.52
C GLY A 380 2.30 2.56 13.99
N ARG A 381 2.49 1.74 12.95
CA ARG A 381 3.83 1.27 12.55
C ARG A 381 4.20 1.51 11.09
N PHE A 382 3.23 1.79 10.21
CA PHE A 382 3.39 1.99 8.75
C PHE A 382 2.14 2.72 8.20
N GLY A 383 2.24 3.46 7.08
CA GLY A 383 1.23 4.37 6.44
C GLY A 383 -0.28 4.08 6.60
N LEU A 384 -1.17 5.02 6.25
CA LEU A 384 -2.59 5.07 6.66
C LEU A 384 -3.39 3.73 6.67
N ARG A 385 -3.28 2.89 5.63
CA ARG A 385 -3.98 1.57 5.56
C ARG A 385 -3.16 0.39 6.08
N ALA A 386 -1.91 0.65 6.44
CA ALA A 386 -0.92 -0.22 7.05
C ALA A 386 -0.72 0.07 8.56
N ASN A 387 -1.63 0.88 9.15
CA ASN A 387 -1.54 1.52 10.46
C ASN A 387 -2.17 0.78 11.66
N GLY A 388 -2.91 -0.30 11.45
CA GLY A 388 -3.35 -1.18 12.55
C GLY A 388 -2.18 -1.50 13.48
N THR A 389 -2.41 -1.13 14.73
CA THR A 389 -1.45 -1.25 15.84
C THR A 389 -1.16 -2.70 16.17
N GLU A 390 -2.08 -3.56 15.73
CA GLU A 390 -2.07 -4.99 15.73
C GLU A 390 -2.66 -5.52 14.40
N MET A 391 -2.16 -6.66 13.91
CA MET A 391 -2.62 -7.35 12.71
C MET A 391 -4.12 -7.66 12.72
N MET A 392 -4.65 -8.06 13.88
CA MET A 392 -6.05 -8.41 14.09
C MET A 392 -6.98 -7.24 13.76
N GLN A 393 -6.60 -6.00 14.05
CA GLN A 393 -7.39 -4.83 13.66
C GLN A 393 -7.56 -4.71 12.14
N PHE A 394 -6.53 -5.03 11.36
CA PHE A 394 -6.66 -5.02 9.90
C PHE A 394 -7.54 -6.14 9.39
N ILE A 395 -7.39 -7.33 9.97
CA ILE A 395 -8.13 -8.49 9.52
C ILE A 395 -9.60 -8.28 9.82
N VAL A 396 -9.93 -7.87 11.05
CA VAL A 396 -11.31 -7.56 11.44
C VAL A 396 -11.86 -6.38 10.63
N GLY A 397 -11.07 -5.32 10.43
CA GLY A 397 -11.45 -4.20 9.57
C GLY A 397 -11.67 -4.60 8.11
N GLY A 398 -10.93 -5.58 7.60
CA GLY A 398 -11.11 -6.14 6.25
C GLY A 398 -12.28 -7.12 6.16
N THR A 399 -12.49 -8.00 7.14
CA THR A 399 -13.64 -8.90 7.16
C THR A 399 -14.93 -8.11 7.26
N PHE A 400 -15.01 -7.16 8.19
CA PHE A 400 -16.19 -6.33 8.37
C PHE A 400 -16.28 -5.26 7.28
N GLY A 401 -15.33 -4.33 7.21
CA GLY A 401 -15.39 -3.13 6.39
C GLY A 401 -15.18 -3.36 4.89
N THR A 402 -14.84 -4.57 4.46
CA THR A 402 -14.52 -4.87 3.05
C THR A 402 -15.19 -6.15 2.54
N LEU A 403 -15.44 -7.14 3.39
CA LEU A 403 -16.12 -8.39 3.04
C LEU A 403 -17.51 -8.55 3.69
N SER A 404 -17.98 -7.56 4.46
CA SER A 404 -19.22 -7.58 5.27
C SER A 404 -19.50 -8.91 5.95
N MET A 405 -18.46 -9.51 6.52
CA MET A 405 -18.57 -10.71 7.34
C MET A 405 -18.68 -10.33 8.80
N THR A 406 -19.58 -11.00 9.49
CA THR A 406 -19.72 -10.90 10.94
C THR A 406 -18.98 -12.05 11.62
N ASN A 407 -18.58 -11.85 12.87
CA ASN A 407 -18.09 -12.89 13.78
C ASN A 407 -18.12 -12.34 15.21
N ARG A 408 -17.79 -13.17 16.21
CA ARG A 408 -17.78 -12.74 17.62
C ARG A 408 -16.87 -11.55 17.94
N ILE A 409 -15.79 -11.30 17.17
CA ILE A 409 -14.90 -10.12 17.33
C ILE A 409 -15.47 -8.88 16.62
N SER A 410 -16.29 -9.06 15.58
CA SER A 410 -16.98 -7.97 14.89
C SER A 410 -18.40 -8.39 14.55
N PRO A 411 -19.32 -8.37 15.53
CA PRO A 411 -20.67 -8.91 15.38
C PRO A 411 -21.62 -7.93 14.68
N PHE A 412 -21.08 -6.90 14.03
CA PHE A 412 -21.86 -5.79 13.48
C PHE A 412 -22.00 -5.95 11.97
N GLU A 413 -23.18 -5.64 11.45
CA GLU A 413 -23.47 -5.61 10.01
C GLU A 413 -23.12 -4.26 9.39
N GLN A 414 -22.85 -4.26 8.08
CA GLN A 414 -22.68 -3.01 7.36
C GLN A 414 -24.03 -2.30 7.12
N VAL A 415 -24.10 -1.01 7.42
CA VAL A 415 -25.23 -0.10 7.16
C VAL A 415 -25.10 0.50 5.75
N ILE A 416 -25.90 0.02 4.81
CA ILE A 416 -26.02 0.68 3.50
C ILE A 416 -26.79 2.01 3.66
N ALA A 417 -26.54 2.97 2.77
CA ALA A 417 -27.21 4.27 2.77
C ALA A 417 -28.74 4.14 2.84
N ASP A 418 -29.37 5.09 3.54
CA ASP A 418 -30.83 5.15 3.67
C ASP A 418 -31.49 5.18 2.28
N GLY A 419 -32.55 4.39 2.08
CA GLY A 419 -33.27 4.33 0.80
C GLY A 419 -33.94 5.65 0.37
N ASN A 420 -34.01 6.66 1.24
CA ASN A 420 -34.41 8.02 0.91
C ASN A 420 -33.26 8.84 0.29
N ILE A 421 -32.01 8.49 0.55
CA ILE A 421 -30.79 9.15 0.02
C ILE A 421 -30.25 8.37 -1.18
N ALA A 422 -30.37 7.04 -1.16
CA ALA A 422 -30.02 6.15 -2.26
C ALA A 422 -31.25 5.33 -2.72
N PRO A 423 -32.26 5.94 -3.37
CA PRO A 423 -33.47 5.23 -3.83
C PRO A 423 -33.17 4.06 -4.77
N TYR A 424 -32.09 4.15 -5.54
CA TYR A 424 -31.61 3.11 -6.45
C TYR A 424 -31.16 1.83 -5.71
N ASN A 425 -30.75 1.92 -4.44
CA ASN A 425 -30.31 0.79 -3.62
C ASN A 425 -31.32 0.38 -2.53
N ARG A 426 -32.54 0.92 -2.53
CA ARG A 426 -33.54 0.68 -1.45
C ARG A 426 -33.87 -0.80 -1.20
N ASN A 427 -33.70 -1.66 -2.20
CA ASN A 427 -33.96 -3.10 -2.13
C ASN A 427 -32.69 -3.95 -1.92
N CYS A 428 -31.51 -3.33 -1.87
CA CYS A 428 -30.23 -4.02 -1.71
C CYS A 428 -29.91 -4.38 -0.25
N ARG A 429 -30.77 -3.94 0.67
CA ARG A 429 -30.73 -4.27 2.09
C ARG A 429 -31.83 -5.28 2.41
N SER A 430 -31.57 -6.17 3.37
CA SER A 430 -32.59 -6.98 4.07
C SER A 430 -33.15 -8.21 3.34
N LEU A 431 -32.49 -8.72 2.30
CA LEU A 431 -32.94 -9.96 1.61
C LEU A 431 -31.99 -11.15 1.78
N ILE A 432 -30.76 -10.91 2.23
CA ILE A 432 -29.78 -11.96 2.53
C ILE A 432 -29.04 -11.56 3.79
N ASP A 433 -28.96 -12.46 4.77
CA ASP A 433 -28.24 -12.23 6.03
C ASP A 433 -26.73 -12.16 5.77
N ASP A 434 -26.02 -11.28 6.49
CA ASP A 434 -24.56 -11.19 6.40
C ASP A 434 -23.94 -12.52 6.92
N PRO A 435 -22.94 -13.08 6.22
CA PRO A 435 -22.35 -14.35 6.60
C PRO A 435 -21.56 -14.24 7.91
N GLU A 436 -21.88 -15.11 8.86
CA GLU A 436 -21.16 -15.26 10.12
C GLU A 436 -20.04 -16.30 9.99
N ILE A 437 -18.80 -15.89 10.25
CA ILE A 437 -17.61 -16.75 10.19
C ILE A 437 -17.08 -17.08 11.58
N SER A 438 -16.42 -18.23 11.73
CA SER A 438 -15.78 -18.59 13.01
C SER A 438 -14.62 -17.66 13.35
N VAL A 439 -14.40 -17.43 14.66
CA VAL A 439 -13.25 -16.69 15.21
C VAL A 439 -11.89 -17.33 14.85
N SER A 440 -11.87 -18.61 14.54
CA SER A 440 -10.66 -19.30 14.05
C SER A 440 -10.08 -18.65 12.79
N ILE A 441 -10.92 -18.25 11.85
CA ILE A 441 -10.53 -17.65 10.57
C ILE A 441 -9.67 -16.38 10.74
N PRO A 442 -10.09 -15.34 11.48
CA PRO A 442 -9.27 -14.15 11.66
C PRO A 442 -7.95 -14.44 12.40
N PHE A 443 -7.91 -15.40 13.32
CA PHE A 443 -6.66 -15.85 13.96
C PHE A 443 -5.73 -16.57 12.97
N SER A 444 -6.26 -17.47 12.15
CA SER A 444 -5.50 -18.17 11.12
C SER A 444 -4.98 -17.22 10.05
N ALA A 445 -5.79 -16.24 9.62
CA ALA A 445 -5.36 -15.17 8.71
C ALA A 445 -4.25 -14.32 9.33
N ARG A 446 -4.35 -14.01 10.63
CA ARG A 446 -3.29 -13.32 11.39
C ARG A 446 -1.99 -14.10 11.36
N ASN A 447 -2.05 -15.40 11.62
CA ASN A 447 -0.86 -16.24 11.61
C ASN A 447 -0.26 -16.40 10.21
N PHE A 448 -1.09 -16.47 9.18
CA PHE A 448 -0.64 -16.45 7.79
C PHE A 448 0.15 -15.16 7.48
N ILE A 449 -0.40 -14.00 7.86
CA ILE A 449 0.27 -12.72 7.65
C ILE A 449 1.53 -12.59 8.52
N ARG A 450 1.50 -13.03 9.79
CA ARG A 450 2.67 -13.08 10.69
C ARG A 450 3.78 -13.95 10.13
N GLY A 451 3.43 -15.11 9.58
CA GLY A 451 4.35 -16.08 9.02
C GLY A 451 4.95 -15.67 7.68
N THR A 452 4.41 -14.64 7.02
CA THR A 452 4.87 -14.17 5.71
C THR A 452 6.18 -13.42 5.83
N ALA A 453 7.25 -14.01 5.31
CA ALA A 453 8.61 -13.52 5.40
C ALA A 453 8.92 -12.44 4.35
N PRO A 454 9.96 -11.61 4.54
CA PRO A 454 10.47 -10.74 3.50
C PRO A 454 11.14 -11.54 2.36
N PRO A 455 11.11 -11.04 1.11
CA PRO A 455 11.95 -11.58 0.04
C PRO A 455 13.43 -11.34 0.34
N GLU A 456 14.29 -12.17 -0.22
CA GLU A 456 15.73 -11.93 -0.26
C GLU A 456 16.06 -10.71 -1.15
N PHE A 457 17.19 -10.05 -0.85
CA PHE A 457 17.71 -8.97 -1.68
C PHE A 457 18.05 -9.44 -3.09
N GLY A 458 18.07 -8.51 -4.04
CA GLY A 458 18.50 -8.78 -5.39
C GLY A 458 20.00 -9.14 -5.48
N ASN A 459 20.36 -9.81 -6.57
CA ASN A 459 21.71 -10.36 -6.76
C ASN A 459 22.80 -9.30 -6.72
N ASN A 460 22.54 -8.09 -7.24
CA ASN A 460 23.53 -7.03 -7.29
C ASN A 460 23.76 -6.45 -5.90
N LEU A 461 22.69 -6.24 -5.12
CA LEU A 461 22.81 -5.82 -3.73
C LEU A 461 23.50 -6.89 -2.89
N LEU A 462 23.14 -8.16 -3.05
CA LEU A 462 23.81 -9.27 -2.37
C LEU A 462 25.30 -9.33 -2.71
N ALA A 463 25.70 -9.06 -3.95
CA ALA A 463 27.11 -9.01 -4.33
C ALA A 463 27.87 -7.91 -3.56
N VAL A 464 27.24 -6.75 -3.36
CA VAL A 464 27.80 -5.65 -2.54
C VAL A 464 27.90 -6.05 -1.07
N LEU A 465 26.80 -6.52 -0.48
CA LEU A 465 26.71 -6.84 0.95
C LEU A 465 27.59 -8.05 1.34
N ASN A 466 27.76 -9.01 0.44
CA ASN A 466 28.62 -10.17 0.67
C ASN A 466 30.11 -9.88 0.44
N SER A 467 30.47 -8.74 -0.15
CA SER A 467 31.87 -8.36 -0.33
C SER A 467 32.62 -8.26 1.01
N ARG A 468 33.96 -8.35 0.95
CA ARG A 468 34.81 -8.23 2.16
C ARG A 468 34.71 -6.85 2.80
N ASN A 469 34.48 -5.81 1.99
CA ASN A 469 34.25 -4.46 2.46
C ASN A 469 33.17 -3.78 1.60
N PRO A 470 31.90 -3.80 2.05
CA PRO A 470 30.78 -3.21 1.32
C PRO A 470 30.89 -1.71 1.05
N SER A 471 31.68 -0.96 1.82
CA SER A 471 31.88 0.48 1.57
C SER A 471 33.00 0.79 0.57
N ARG A 472 33.83 -0.21 0.22
CA ARG A 472 34.91 0.00 -0.75
C ARG A 472 34.30 0.20 -2.15
N PRO A 473 34.59 1.32 -2.85
CA PRO A 473 34.03 1.56 -4.17
C PRO A 473 34.34 0.42 -5.15
N ILE A 474 33.31 -0.13 -5.78
CA ILE A 474 33.43 -1.09 -6.86
C ILE A 474 33.78 -0.30 -8.13
N ARG A 475 34.88 -0.67 -8.80
CA ARG A 475 35.37 0.05 -9.98
C ARG A 475 34.42 -0.13 -11.18
N GLY A 476 34.15 0.97 -11.88
CA GLY A 476 33.37 1.00 -13.13
C GLY A 476 31.86 0.99 -12.94
N ASN A 477 31.11 1.21 -14.03
CA ASN A 477 29.64 1.26 -14.05
C ASN A 477 28.96 -0.13 -14.05
N SER A 478 29.55 -1.11 -13.35
CA SER A 478 28.94 -2.44 -13.19
C SER A 478 27.56 -2.32 -12.48
N PRO A 479 26.62 -3.26 -12.71
CA PRO A 479 25.32 -3.25 -12.01
C PRO A 479 25.45 -3.18 -10.47
N ALA A 480 26.32 -4.00 -9.87
CA ALA A 480 26.61 -3.95 -8.44
C ALA A 480 27.23 -2.61 -8.00
N GLY A 481 28.09 -2.00 -8.82
CA GLY A 481 28.65 -0.67 -8.56
C GLY A 481 27.60 0.44 -8.59
N ARG A 482 26.61 0.36 -9.49
CA ARG A 482 25.47 1.30 -9.51
C ARG A 482 24.58 1.12 -8.29
N VAL A 483 24.26 -0.11 -7.91
CA VAL A 483 23.48 -0.42 -6.70
C VAL A 483 24.20 0.06 -5.43
N GLN A 484 25.53 -0.13 -5.35
CA GLN A 484 26.35 0.40 -4.27
C GLN A 484 26.24 1.94 -4.18
N ARG A 485 26.42 2.62 -5.32
CA ARG A 485 26.31 4.08 -5.41
C ARG A 485 24.90 4.55 -5.04
N GLY A 486 23.86 3.88 -5.52
CA GLY A 486 22.47 4.17 -5.19
C GLY A 486 22.17 4.06 -3.70
N ALA A 487 22.63 2.98 -3.06
CA ALA A 487 22.50 2.80 -1.62
C ALA A 487 23.21 3.91 -0.83
N GLN A 488 24.40 4.33 -1.28
CA GLN A 488 25.13 5.44 -0.66
C GLN A 488 24.38 6.77 -0.81
N LEU A 489 23.91 7.10 -2.02
CA LEU A 489 23.10 8.29 -2.29
C LEU A 489 21.80 8.31 -1.49
N PHE A 490 21.19 7.14 -1.27
CA PHE A 490 20.02 6.97 -0.43
C PHE A 490 20.30 7.27 1.06
N GLY A 491 21.56 7.16 1.49
CA GLY A 491 22.02 7.42 2.86
C GLY A 491 22.36 6.17 3.68
N ILE A 492 22.56 5.00 3.05
CA ILE A 492 22.76 3.71 3.72
C ILE A 492 24.24 3.45 4.04
N ASP A 493 24.62 3.21 5.30
CA ASP A 493 25.93 2.63 5.65
C ASP A 493 25.91 1.14 5.27
N LEU A 494 26.56 0.83 4.15
CA LEU A 494 26.61 -0.52 3.59
C LEU A 494 27.32 -1.55 4.49
N VAL A 495 28.24 -1.12 5.36
CA VAL A 495 28.90 -2.04 6.30
C VAL A 495 27.94 -2.37 7.42
N ALA A 496 27.31 -1.36 8.01
CA ALA A 496 26.29 -1.53 9.03
C ALA A 496 25.13 -2.39 8.52
N PHE A 497 24.69 -2.12 7.29
CA PHE A 497 23.64 -2.84 6.60
C PHE A 497 24.00 -4.32 6.39
N ALA A 498 25.18 -4.60 5.82
CA ALA A 498 25.64 -5.97 5.60
C ALA A 498 25.76 -6.76 6.92
N ASN A 499 26.37 -6.17 7.95
CA ASN A 499 26.54 -6.82 9.25
C ASN A 499 25.21 -7.20 9.90
N ARG A 500 24.18 -6.37 9.74
CA ARG A 500 22.86 -6.57 10.37
C ARG A 500 21.96 -7.51 9.57
N THR A 501 22.12 -7.62 8.25
CA THR A 501 21.15 -8.32 7.39
C THR A 501 21.67 -9.56 6.69
N ILE A 502 22.97 -9.75 6.61
CA ILE A 502 23.56 -10.95 6.05
C ILE A 502 23.98 -11.88 7.21
N PRO A 503 23.55 -13.15 7.21
CA PRO A 503 24.02 -14.14 8.17
C PRO A 503 25.54 -14.15 8.30
N ASP A 504 26.03 -14.31 9.54
CA ASP A 504 27.45 -14.44 9.89
C ASP A 504 28.37 -13.26 9.54
N LYS A 505 27.84 -12.12 9.07
CA LYS A 505 28.63 -10.90 8.83
C LYS A 505 28.90 -10.09 10.10
N MET A 506 27.98 -10.08 11.07
CA MET A 506 28.17 -9.35 12.32
C MET A 506 29.38 -9.89 13.11
N PRO A 507 30.40 -9.06 13.43
CA PRO A 507 31.51 -9.50 14.26
C PRO A 507 31.05 -9.91 15.67
N LYS A 508 31.73 -10.88 16.29
CA LYS A 508 31.37 -11.38 17.65
C LYS A 508 31.30 -10.30 18.73
N ARG A 509 32.07 -9.21 18.58
CA ARG A 509 32.09 -8.07 19.52
C ARG A 509 31.13 -6.94 19.11
N GLY A 510 30.26 -7.18 18.13
CA GLY A 510 29.54 -6.13 17.41
C GLY A 510 30.45 -5.41 16.41
N ASP A 511 29.85 -4.54 15.60
CA ASP A 511 30.57 -3.76 14.58
C ASP A 511 31.07 -2.40 15.09
N GLY A 512 30.93 -2.15 16.40
CA GLY A 512 31.34 -0.91 17.08
C GLY A 512 30.54 0.32 16.67
N ARG A 513 29.48 0.15 15.88
CA ARG A 513 28.65 1.25 15.38
C ARG A 513 27.42 1.44 16.25
N ASP A 514 26.88 2.65 16.22
CA ASP A 514 25.59 2.94 16.82
C ASP A 514 24.49 2.00 16.28
N ARG A 515 23.46 1.76 17.08
CA ARG A 515 22.37 0.85 16.71
C ARG A 515 21.58 1.34 15.49
N ASN A 516 21.56 2.66 15.27
CA ASN A 516 20.94 3.34 14.13
C ASN A 516 21.96 3.74 13.06
N ALA A 517 23.23 3.31 13.17
CA ALA A 517 24.33 3.69 12.26
C ALA A 517 24.18 3.23 10.80
N ILE A 518 23.11 2.50 10.46
CA ILE A 518 22.77 2.31 9.04
C ILE A 518 22.45 3.66 8.39
N ASN A 519 22.03 4.65 9.19
CA ASN A 519 22.01 6.05 8.80
C ASN A 519 23.45 6.54 8.85
N GLN A 520 24.04 6.79 7.67
CA GLN A 520 25.42 7.25 7.56
C GLN A 520 25.66 8.55 8.34
N SER A 521 26.93 8.84 8.64
CA SER A 521 27.35 10.20 9.05
C SER A 521 27.17 11.25 7.95
N ASP A 522 26.94 10.82 6.70
CA ASP A 522 26.57 11.65 5.55
C ASP A 522 25.37 11.01 4.85
N ARG A 523 24.18 11.59 4.98
CA ARG A 523 22.95 11.01 4.45
C ARG A 523 22.72 11.31 2.96
N MET A 524 23.59 12.10 2.31
CA MET A 524 23.47 12.51 0.90
C MET A 524 22.04 13.00 0.57
N VAL A 525 21.26 12.26 -0.23
CA VAL A 525 19.87 12.68 -0.56
C VAL A 525 19.00 12.71 0.69
N GLY A 526 19.22 11.81 1.66
CA GLY A 526 18.49 11.78 2.92
C GLY A 526 17.23 10.92 2.91
N CYS A 527 17.00 10.10 1.88
CA CYS A 527 15.83 9.21 1.84
C CYS A 527 15.77 8.24 3.03
N VAL A 528 16.93 7.84 3.57
CA VAL A 528 17.04 6.99 4.76
C VAL A 528 16.41 7.63 6.01
N SER A 529 16.32 8.97 6.08
CA SER A 529 15.75 9.69 7.23
C SER A 529 14.25 9.40 7.37
N CYS A 530 13.52 9.25 6.26
CA CYS A 530 12.10 8.85 6.26
C CYS A 530 11.90 7.33 6.05
N HIS A 531 12.81 6.68 5.33
CA HIS A 531 12.72 5.25 5.00
C HIS A 531 13.73 4.43 5.78
N THR A 532 13.62 4.47 7.12
CA THR A 532 14.56 3.78 8.02
C THR A 532 14.61 2.28 7.68
N PRO A 533 15.74 1.79 7.15
CA PRO A 533 15.79 0.54 6.39
C PRO A 533 15.78 -0.72 7.25
N ILE A 534 16.14 -0.61 8.53
CA ILE A 534 16.27 -1.75 9.44
C ILE A 534 15.72 -1.40 10.79
N GLN A 535 14.83 -2.26 11.25
CA GLN A 535 14.23 -2.19 12.56
C GLN A 535 14.77 -3.33 13.42
N ARG A 536 14.79 -3.10 14.73
CA ARG A 536 15.05 -4.15 15.71
C ARG A 536 13.71 -4.70 16.16
N THR A 537 13.63 -6.02 16.31
CA THR A 537 12.46 -6.63 16.95
C THR A 537 12.77 -7.04 18.39
N GLY A 538 11.79 -6.89 19.25
CA GLY A 538 11.75 -7.43 20.61
C GLY A 538 11.22 -8.86 20.63
N LEU A 539 10.56 -9.22 21.72
CA LEU A 539 9.83 -10.48 21.82
C LEU A 539 8.52 -10.39 21.01
N SER A 540 8.31 -11.35 20.10
CA SER A 540 7.13 -11.35 19.23
C SER A 540 5.84 -11.54 20.03
N PRO A 541 4.79 -10.75 19.73
CA PRO A 541 3.44 -10.96 20.26
C PRO A 541 2.81 -12.31 19.89
N ALA A 542 3.39 -13.07 18.95
CA ALA A 542 2.96 -14.44 18.64
C ALA A 542 3.16 -15.41 19.82
N LEU A 543 3.95 -15.03 20.84
CA LEU A 543 4.18 -15.87 22.02
C LEU A 543 2.87 -16.17 22.75
N GLY A 544 2.63 -17.47 22.97
CA GLY A 544 1.45 -17.96 23.67
C GLY A 544 0.15 -17.89 22.87
N ASP A 545 0.23 -17.69 21.55
CA ASP A 545 -0.94 -17.79 20.67
C ASP A 545 -1.30 -19.28 20.47
N PRO A 546 -2.45 -19.74 21.02
CA PRO A 546 -2.83 -21.16 20.95
C PRO A 546 -3.15 -21.61 19.52
N SER A 547 -3.50 -20.69 18.62
CA SER A 547 -3.84 -21.01 17.22
C SER A 547 -2.62 -21.46 16.40
N LEU A 548 -1.40 -21.19 16.87
CA LEU A 548 -0.16 -21.69 16.26
C LEU A 548 0.16 -23.15 16.64
N GLY A 549 -0.50 -23.71 17.65
CA GLY A 549 -0.28 -25.10 18.06
C GLY A 549 1.09 -25.38 18.72
N PRO A 550 1.53 -26.65 18.79
CA PRO A 550 2.62 -27.06 19.68
C PRO A 550 4.00 -26.52 19.29
N ASP A 551 4.22 -26.22 18.01
CA ASP A 551 5.50 -25.72 17.49
C ASP A 551 5.52 -24.18 17.34
N ALA A 552 4.62 -23.47 18.03
CA ALA A 552 4.48 -22.01 17.95
C ALA A 552 5.81 -21.27 18.17
N GLN A 553 6.70 -21.83 18.99
CA GLN A 553 8.01 -21.27 19.27
C GLN A 553 8.85 -21.03 18.02
N ALA A 554 8.71 -21.84 16.96
CA ALA A 554 9.47 -21.65 15.72
C ALA A 554 9.12 -20.32 15.03
N LEU A 555 7.83 -19.94 14.99
CA LEU A 555 7.42 -18.64 14.46
C LEU A 555 7.85 -17.50 15.40
N VAL A 556 7.72 -17.68 16.72
CA VAL A 556 8.21 -16.72 17.71
C VAL A 556 9.71 -16.46 17.51
N ASP A 557 10.51 -17.49 17.29
CA ASP A 557 11.96 -17.38 17.06
C ASP A 557 12.28 -16.74 15.71
N ALA A 558 11.47 -16.98 14.67
CA ALA A 558 11.60 -16.32 13.36
C ALA A 558 11.38 -14.80 13.46
N LEU A 559 10.48 -14.36 14.33
CA LEU A 559 10.08 -12.96 14.48
C LEU A 559 10.85 -12.19 15.56
N SER A 560 11.26 -12.86 16.64
CA SER A 560 11.83 -12.20 17.81
C SER A 560 13.32 -11.95 17.67
N TYR A 561 13.77 -10.81 18.21
CA TYR A 561 15.19 -10.45 18.32
C TYR A 561 15.91 -10.48 16.97
N ARG A 562 15.32 -9.82 15.98
CA ARG A 562 15.81 -9.73 14.60
C ARG A 562 16.26 -8.32 14.24
N TRP A 563 17.27 -8.24 13.39
CA TRP A 563 17.48 -7.12 12.48
C TRP A 563 16.58 -7.34 11.27
N ALA A 564 15.49 -6.59 11.20
CA ALA A 564 14.44 -6.73 10.21
C ALA A 564 14.61 -5.65 9.12
N PRO A 565 14.95 -6.01 7.86
CA PRO A 565 15.02 -5.07 6.74
C PRO A 565 13.61 -4.69 6.29
N LEU A 566 12.97 -3.84 7.08
CA LEU A 566 11.65 -3.28 6.85
C LEU A 566 11.89 -1.88 6.32
N PHE A 567 12.07 -1.77 5.00
CA PHE A 567 12.25 -0.49 4.34
C PHE A 567 10.89 0.18 4.25
N SER A 568 10.42 0.74 5.35
CA SER A 568 9.28 1.63 5.43
C SER A 568 9.20 2.22 6.83
N ASP A 569 8.36 3.23 6.94
CA ASP A 569 8.61 4.40 7.74
C ASP A 569 8.31 4.25 9.25
N PHE A 570 9.15 4.92 10.03
CA PHE A 570 8.83 5.48 11.33
C PHE A 570 9.27 6.95 11.28
N ASN A 571 8.29 7.86 11.44
CA ASN A 571 8.26 9.29 11.06
C ASN A 571 7.86 9.61 9.63
N ILE A 572 6.55 9.52 9.39
CA ILE A 572 6.04 9.95 8.12
C ILE A 572 5.93 11.47 8.09
N HIS A 573 6.61 12.03 7.11
CA HIS A 573 6.70 13.46 6.90
C HIS A 573 5.41 14.00 6.30
N ARG A 574 5.12 15.28 6.49
CA ARG A 574 3.98 15.92 5.79
C ARG A 574 4.18 15.83 4.27
N GLY A 575 3.20 15.24 3.58
CA GLY A 575 3.14 15.18 2.12
C GLY A 575 2.78 16.54 1.50
N PRO A 576 2.91 16.67 0.18
CA PRO A 576 2.53 17.90 -0.49
C PRO A 576 1.01 18.05 -0.49
N THR A 577 0.55 19.30 -0.42
CA THR A 577 -0.87 19.67 -0.43
C THR A 577 -1.17 20.53 -1.64
N ILE A 578 -2.31 20.28 -2.26
CA ILE A 578 -2.93 21.18 -3.23
C ILE A 578 -4.35 21.43 -2.73
N ASP A 579 -4.60 22.61 -2.17
CA ASP A 579 -5.85 22.91 -1.48
C ASP A 579 -7.08 22.75 -2.39
N ALA A 580 -6.98 23.17 -3.66
CA ALA A 580 -8.03 22.96 -4.65
C ALA A 580 -8.45 21.49 -4.78
N GLU A 581 -7.52 20.55 -4.66
CA GLU A 581 -7.81 19.09 -4.68
C GLU A 581 -8.26 18.58 -3.30
N ARG A 582 -7.75 19.16 -2.21
CA ARG A 582 -8.04 18.75 -0.81
C ARG A 582 -9.47 19.08 -0.39
N PHE A 583 -9.94 20.23 -0.81
CA PHE A 583 -11.24 20.80 -0.44
C PHE A 583 -12.27 20.65 -1.56
N ALA A 584 -11.90 19.97 -2.65
CA ALA A 584 -12.82 19.71 -3.73
C ALA A 584 -14.02 18.89 -3.23
N PRO A 585 -15.25 19.22 -3.66
CA PRO A 585 -16.43 18.44 -3.35
C PRO A 585 -16.45 17.08 -4.05
N THR A 586 -15.52 16.80 -4.96
CA THR A 586 -15.38 15.52 -5.66
C THR A 586 -13.93 15.25 -6.02
N PRO A 587 -13.52 13.98 -6.12
CA PRO A 587 -12.17 13.66 -6.59
C PRO A 587 -11.94 14.16 -8.03
N ARG A 588 -10.68 14.43 -8.36
CA ARG A 588 -10.28 14.88 -9.70
C ARG A 588 -10.51 13.79 -10.74
N ASP A 589 -11.31 14.09 -11.75
CA ASP A 589 -11.49 13.19 -12.89
C ASP A 589 -10.20 13.04 -13.72
N PRO A 590 -10.09 11.97 -14.54
CA PRO A 590 -8.93 11.70 -15.39
C PRO A 590 -8.59 12.86 -16.32
N ILE A 591 -7.35 13.35 -16.25
CA ILE A 591 -6.84 14.41 -17.13
C ILE A 591 -5.88 13.79 -18.15
N LEU A 592 -6.14 14.02 -19.44
CA LEU A 592 -5.23 13.63 -20.51
C LEU A 592 -4.25 14.74 -20.85
N ILE A 593 -2.96 14.40 -20.80
CA ILE A 593 -1.87 15.30 -21.20
C ILE A 593 -1.01 14.60 -22.23
N SER A 594 -0.67 15.32 -23.30
CA SER A 594 0.21 14.80 -24.35
C SER A 594 1.68 15.01 -23.98
N ARG A 595 2.45 13.91 -23.88
CA ARG A 595 3.83 13.86 -23.40
C ARG A 595 4.74 13.11 -24.37
N SER A 596 5.97 13.58 -24.52
CA SER A 596 7.01 12.88 -25.31
C SER A 596 7.67 11.77 -24.49
N GLU A 597 7.99 10.63 -25.11
CA GLU A 597 8.50 9.40 -24.45
C GLU A 597 9.80 9.57 -23.65
N ARG A 598 10.72 10.46 -24.04
CA ARG A 598 11.91 10.80 -23.24
C ARG A 598 12.75 11.94 -23.84
N ILE A 599 13.57 12.55 -22.98
CA ILE A 599 14.74 13.35 -23.36
C ILE A 599 15.89 12.40 -23.67
N VAL A 600 16.27 12.31 -24.96
CA VAL A 600 17.61 11.85 -25.34
C VAL A 600 18.49 13.09 -25.42
N ARG A 601 19.67 12.99 -24.78
CA ARG A 601 20.84 13.89 -24.82
C ARG A 601 20.69 15.14 -25.69
N ARG A 602 20.88 16.29 -25.05
CA ARG A 602 21.35 17.51 -25.72
C ARG A 602 22.74 17.18 -26.30
N ASP A 603 22.78 16.75 -27.56
CA ASP A 603 24.04 16.80 -28.31
C ASP A 603 24.47 18.27 -28.35
N LYS A 604 25.77 18.49 -28.11
CA LYS A 604 26.42 19.78 -27.88
C LYS A 604 26.46 20.71 -29.10
N SER A 605 25.36 20.93 -29.80
CA SER A 605 25.26 21.94 -30.84
C SER A 605 24.12 22.88 -30.53
N GLY A 606 24.41 23.87 -29.67
CA GLY A 606 23.55 25.04 -29.54
C GLY A 606 23.44 25.74 -30.88
N LYS A 607 22.23 25.73 -31.44
CA LYS A 607 21.73 26.75 -32.36
C LYS A 607 20.23 26.81 -32.18
N ASP A 608 19.81 27.88 -31.52
CA ASP A 608 18.43 28.33 -31.48
C ASP A 608 17.98 28.72 -32.91
N SER A 609 16.77 28.31 -33.29
CA SER A 609 15.95 29.03 -34.26
C SER A 609 14.47 28.75 -33.97
N ASP A 610 13.73 29.82 -33.76
CA ASP A 610 12.33 29.92 -33.33
C ASP A 610 11.28 29.62 -34.43
N ASP A 611 11.62 28.87 -35.46
CA ASP A 611 10.69 28.53 -36.54
C ASP A 611 11.03 27.13 -37.03
N ASP A 612 10.27 26.09 -36.68
CA ASP A 612 10.29 24.82 -37.44
C ASP A 612 9.20 23.81 -37.00
N ASP A 613 7.95 24.09 -37.35
CA ASP A 613 6.91 23.05 -37.51
C ASP A 613 7.13 22.20 -38.79
N ARG A 614 8.23 22.39 -39.54
CA ARG A 614 8.46 21.73 -40.83
C ARG A 614 9.84 21.10 -41.06
N TYR A 615 10.77 21.11 -40.09
CA TYR A 615 12.12 20.55 -40.30
C TYR A 615 12.38 19.20 -39.61
N GLU A 616 11.33 18.57 -39.06
CA GLU A 616 11.42 17.26 -38.38
C GLU A 616 11.25 16.05 -39.34
N GLU A 617 11.02 16.26 -40.64
CA GLU A 617 10.70 15.17 -41.56
C GLU A 617 11.92 14.42 -42.14
N ARG A 618 13.16 14.91 -41.94
CA ARG A 618 14.33 14.42 -42.70
C ARG A 618 15.38 13.58 -41.98
N LYS A 619 15.26 13.28 -40.68
CA LYS A 619 16.14 12.29 -40.01
C LYS A 619 15.45 11.48 -38.89
N GLY A 620 14.49 10.63 -39.25
CA GLY A 620 14.37 9.25 -38.74
C GLY A 620 14.47 8.91 -37.24
N LYS A 621 14.21 9.82 -36.30
CA LYS A 621 13.98 9.49 -34.88
C LYS A 621 12.82 10.30 -34.32
N PHE A 622 11.60 9.95 -34.75
CA PHE A 622 10.39 10.48 -34.14
C PHE A 622 10.43 10.27 -32.62
N ARG A 623 10.38 11.36 -31.85
CA ARG A 623 9.99 11.31 -30.45
C ARG A 623 8.55 10.80 -30.40
N LYS A 624 8.35 9.54 -30.05
CA LYS A 624 7.00 9.00 -29.87
C LYS A 624 6.28 9.85 -28.81
N THR A 625 5.14 10.38 -29.18
CA THR A 625 4.27 11.13 -28.28
C THR A 625 3.20 10.19 -27.77
N PHE A 626 2.90 10.28 -26.48
CA PHE A 626 1.83 9.57 -25.81
C PHE A 626 0.81 10.56 -25.30
N THR A 627 -0.45 10.17 -25.37
CA THR A 627 -1.48 10.78 -24.53
C THR A 627 -1.44 10.03 -23.21
N THR A 628 -1.32 10.73 -22.09
CA THR A 628 -1.06 10.13 -20.78
C THR A 628 -2.09 10.58 -19.75
N TYR A 629 -2.45 9.69 -18.82
CA TYR A 629 -3.25 10.05 -17.65
C TYR A 629 -2.34 10.76 -16.64
N ASP A 630 -2.65 12.02 -16.33
CA ASP A 630 -1.89 12.80 -15.36
C ASP A 630 -2.04 12.25 -13.93
N LEU A 631 -0.90 12.08 -13.27
CA LEU A 631 -0.87 11.58 -11.89
C LEU A 631 -1.16 12.71 -10.89
N PRO A 632 -2.21 12.59 -10.06
CA PRO A 632 -2.52 13.58 -9.02
C PRO A 632 -1.48 13.57 -7.90
N ARG A 633 -1.24 14.73 -7.29
CA ARG A 633 -0.20 14.93 -6.28
C ARG A 633 -0.72 14.97 -4.86
N ASN A 634 -2.01 15.26 -4.65
CA ASN A 634 -2.61 15.34 -3.33
C ASN A 634 -3.82 14.40 -3.22
N LEU A 635 -3.65 13.20 -2.64
CA LEU A 635 -4.73 12.21 -2.49
C LEU A 635 -4.90 11.61 -1.10
N SER A 636 -4.15 12.08 -0.11
CA SER A 636 -4.21 11.48 1.22
C SER A 636 -5.15 12.24 2.12
N SER A 637 -5.93 11.47 2.86
CA SER A 637 -6.98 11.94 3.75
C SER A 637 -6.44 12.82 4.86
N ASP A 638 -6.97 14.01 5.01
CA ASP A 638 -6.86 14.82 6.21
C ASP A 638 -8.13 14.71 7.10
N ALA A 639 -8.98 13.72 6.83
CA ALA A 639 -10.19 13.41 7.58
C ALA A 639 -10.11 12.07 8.34
N PHE A 640 -8.89 11.52 8.49
CA PHE A 640 -8.67 10.16 8.98
C PHE A 640 -8.03 10.10 10.39
N SER A 641 -7.96 11.23 11.11
CA SER A 641 -7.00 11.43 12.20
C SER A 641 -7.44 11.12 13.63
N ASN A 642 -8.71 10.85 13.95
CA ASN A 642 -9.04 10.42 15.33
C ASN A 642 -10.01 9.23 15.44
N GLN A 643 -10.73 8.85 14.39
CA GLN A 643 -11.41 7.55 14.35
C GLN A 643 -10.45 6.37 14.17
N LYS A 644 -9.30 6.61 13.51
CA LYS A 644 -8.43 5.55 12.96
C LYS A 644 -6.94 5.77 13.24
N GLY A 645 -6.57 6.89 13.86
CA GLY A 645 -5.29 7.07 14.53
C GLY A 645 -4.75 8.50 14.53
N SER A 646 -4.04 8.89 15.59
CA SER A 646 -3.65 10.27 15.95
C SER A 646 -2.83 11.10 14.95
N ALA A 647 -2.51 10.59 13.76
CA ALA A 647 -1.77 11.32 12.73
C ALA A 647 -2.67 11.53 11.49
N ASP A 648 -2.64 12.73 10.92
CA ASP A 648 -3.34 13.04 9.67
C ASP A 648 -2.75 12.24 8.51
N GLY A 649 -3.55 11.96 7.48
CA GLY A 649 -3.04 11.23 6.31
C GLY A 649 -2.12 12.08 5.44
N ASP A 650 -2.00 13.39 5.64
CA ASP A 650 -0.87 14.16 5.11
C ASP A 650 0.42 13.97 5.89
N GLN A 651 0.33 13.72 7.19
CA GLN A 651 1.43 13.35 8.06
C GLN A 651 1.78 11.86 7.96
N PHE A 652 1.10 11.06 7.11
CA PHE A 652 1.21 9.60 7.16
C PHE A 652 0.90 8.83 5.85
N ARG A 653 1.90 8.64 4.95
CA ARG A 653 1.76 8.29 3.52
C ARG A 653 2.68 7.19 2.90
N THR A 654 3.41 6.37 3.66
CA THR A 654 4.41 5.46 3.03
C THR A 654 4.10 3.97 3.20
N PRO A 655 4.01 3.20 2.09
CA PRO A 655 3.91 1.75 2.16
C PRO A 655 5.29 1.08 2.30
N PRO A 656 5.35 -0.22 2.63
CA PRO A 656 6.59 -1.01 2.55
C PRO A 656 7.29 -0.90 1.20
N LEU A 657 8.54 -0.42 1.22
CA LEU A 657 9.50 -0.47 0.11
C LEU A 657 10.16 -1.85 -0.03
N THR A 658 10.17 -2.66 1.03
CA THR A 658 10.69 -4.03 0.96
C THR A 658 9.95 -4.81 -0.12
N GLY A 659 10.69 -5.35 -1.09
CA GLY A 659 10.12 -6.13 -2.18
C GLY A 659 9.49 -5.33 -3.32
N ILE A 660 9.74 -4.01 -3.46
CA ILE A 660 9.25 -3.21 -4.61
C ILE A 660 9.60 -3.85 -5.96
N GLY A 661 10.83 -4.35 -6.13
CA GLY A 661 11.25 -4.94 -7.40
C GLY A 661 10.58 -6.28 -7.71
N ARG A 662 9.92 -6.89 -6.72
CA ARG A 662 9.19 -8.17 -6.86
C ARG A 662 7.70 -7.96 -6.91
N VAL A 663 7.17 -7.15 -6.00
CA VAL A 663 5.75 -6.80 -5.96
C VAL A 663 5.52 -5.74 -7.02
N GLY A 664 4.95 -6.12 -8.17
CA GLY A 664 4.84 -5.20 -9.28
C GLY A 664 4.08 -3.92 -8.96
N PRO A 665 4.28 -2.86 -9.76
CA PRO A 665 3.59 -1.59 -9.65
C PRO A 665 2.20 -1.68 -10.26
N PRO A 666 1.20 -1.72 -9.40
CA PRO A 666 0.05 -0.91 -9.66
C PRO A 666 0.02 0.33 -8.78
N PHE A 667 0.76 0.36 -7.65
CA PHE A 667 0.75 1.45 -6.68
C PHE A 667 2.02 1.56 -5.82
N LEU A 668 3.02 2.31 -6.28
CA LEU A 668 4.28 2.54 -5.52
C LEU A 668 4.17 3.61 -4.41
N HIS A 669 3.20 4.52 -4.49
CA HIS A 669 2.96 5.58 -3.51
C HIS A 669 1.46 5.83 -3.35
N ASP A 670 0.85 5.37 -2.25
CA ASP A 670 -0.58 5.54 -1.89
C ASP A 670 -1.58 5.45 -3.05
N ALA A 671 -1.50 4.40 -3.85
CA ALA A 671 -2.47 4.20 -4.92
C ALA A 671 -2.32 5.11 -6.18
N ARG A 672 -1.16 5.75 -6.42
CA ARG A 672 -1.07 6.78 -7.47
C ARG A 672 -0.33 6.36 -8.74
N VAL A 673 0.84 5.74 -8.61
CA VAL A 673 1.65 5.36 -9.79
C VAL A 673 1.34 3.94 -10.23
N PHE A 674 0.82 3.80 -11.45
CA PHE A 674 0.45 2.53 -12.05
C PHE A 674 1.20 2.24 -13.35
N LEU A 675 1.39 0.95 -13.64
CA LEU A 675 2.05 0.45 -14.84
C LEU A 675 1.39 -0.88 -15.26
N SER A 676 0.80 -0.92 -16.45
CA SER A 676 0.13 -2.11 -16.98
C SER A 676 0.47 -2.32 -18.45
N THR A 677 0.68 -3.57 -18.84
CA THR A 677 0.89 -3.97 -20.25
C THR A 677 -0.26 -3.55 -21.17
N LEU A 678 -1.47 -3.39 -20.63
CA LEU A 678 -2.66 -3.08 -21.42
C LEU A 678 -2.71 -1.63 -21.90
N ASN A 679 -2.14 -0.68 -21.14
CA ASN A 679 -2.15 0.74 -21.50
C ASN A 679 -0.77 1.38 -21.65
N ARG A 680 0.30 0.68 -21.22
CA ARG A 680 1.69 1.17 -21.31
C ARG A 680 2.02 1.74 -22.69
N ASP A 681 1.56 1.09 -23.74
CA ASP A 681 1.94 1.41 -25.12
C ASP A 681 0.87 2.23 -25.87
N THR A 682 -0.24 2.59 -25.20
CA THR A 682 -1.36 3.37 -25.73
C THR A 682 -1.55 4.67 -24.93
N THR A 683 -2.12 4.56 -23.71
CA THR A 683 -2.42 5.68 -22.80
C THR A 683 -1.85 5.42 -21.40
N PRO A 684 -0.52 5.48 -21.22
CA PRO A 684 0.12 5.22 -19.93
C PRO A 684 -0.14 6.33 -18.89
N ALA A 685 0.22 6.09 -17.63
CA ALA A 685 0.34 7.17 -16.65
C ALA A 685 1.45 8.15 -17.05
N GLY A 686 1.34 9.40 -16.61
CA GLY A 686 2.37 10.41 -16.85
C GLY A 686 2.42 11.52 -15.80
N THR A 687 3.61 12.09 -15.64
CA THR A 687 3.88 13.26 -14.79
C THR A 687 5.10 14.00 -15.35
N VAL A 688 5.82 14.75 -14.51
CA VAL A 688 7.09 15.40 -14.84
C VAL A 688 8.18 15.04 -13.84
N THR A 689 9.43 15.13 -14.28
CA THR A 689 10.63 14.86 -13.45
C THR A 689 11.68 15.95 -13.65
N THR A 690 12.50 16.19 -12.63
CA THR A 690 13.58 17.18 -12.63
C THR A 690 14.90 16.53 -12.23
N ASN A 691 15.98 16.96 -12.87
CA ASN A 691 17.35 16.63 -12.49
C ASN A 691 18.27 17.84 -12.69
N SER A 692 19.57 17.68 -12.43
CA SER A 692 20.56 18.77 -12.56
C SER A 692 20.60 19.44 -13.94
N GLU A 693 20.18 18.74 -14.99
CA GLU A 693 20.28 19.18 -16.38
C GLU A 693 18.98 19.79 -16.93
N VAL A 694 17.82 19.41 -16.39
CA VAL A 694 16.50 19.81 -16.92
C VAL A 694 15.44 19.90 -15.82
N THR A 695 14.60 20.93 -15.91
CA THR A 695 13.46 21.15 -15.02
C THR A 695 12.17 20.69 -15.68
N ASN A 696 11.34 19.95 -14.94
CA ASN A 696 10.03 19.45 -15.36
C ASN A 696 10.01 18.80 -16.76
N ALA A 697 10.92 17.86 -17.00
CA ALA A 697 10.89 17.01 -18.18
C ALA A 697 9.64 16.11 -18.20
N PRO A 698 9.05 15.82 -19.38
CA PRO A 698 7.95 14.86 -19.46
C PRO A 698 8.40 13.48 -18.98
N LEU A 699 7.60 12.87 -18.10
CA LEU A 699 7.78 11.50 -17.64
C LEU A 699 6.57 10.66 -18.05
N VAL A 700 6.80 9.65 -18.88
CA VAL A 700 5.80 8.68 -19.35
C VAL A 700 6.10 7.34 -18.65
N VAL A 701 5.17 6.83 -17.87
CA VAL A 701 5.39 5.63 -17.05
C VAL A 701 5.26 4.38 -17.92
N ARG A 702 6.38 3.81 -18.35
CA ARG A 702 6.38 2.59 -19.19
C ARG A 702 7.27 1.46 -18.71
N SER A 703 8.11 1.72 -17.72
CA SER A 703 8.95 0.72 -17.07
C SER A 703 8.82 0.83 -15.56
N VAL A 704 9.32 -0.18 -14.84
CA VAL A 704 9.42 -0.13 -13.37
C VAL A 704 10.29 1.07 -12.95
N ASP A 705 11.33 1.37 -13.71
CA ASP A 705 12.20 2.52 -13.44
C ASP A 705 11.42 3.84 -13.53
N ASP A 706 10.60 4.02 -14.57
CA ASP A 706 9.76 5.22 -14.71
C ASP A 706 8.73 5.32 -13.58
N ALA A 707 8.18 4.16 -13.15
CA ALA A 707 7.23 4.12 -12.05
C ALA A 707 7.89 4.50 -10.71
N ILE A 708 9.10 4.00 -10.43
CA ILE A 708 9.86 4.38 -9.23
C ILE A 708 10.23 5.86 -9.28
N LEU A 709 10.69 6.37 -10.44
CA LEU A 709 11.00 7.79 -10.60
C LEU A 709 9.77 8.67 -10.37
N ALA A 710 8.62 8.31 -10.95
CA ALA A 710 7.36 9.01 -10.72
C ALA A 710 6.97 8.98 -9.23
N ALA A 711 7.14 7.84 -8.55
CA ALA A 711 6.86 7.73 -7.13
C ALA A 711 7.75 8.66 -6.29
N ILE A 712 9.05 8.75 -6.60
CA ILE A 712 9.97 9.69 -5.95
C ILE A 712 9.52 11.13 -6.17
N GLU A 713 9.22 11.54 -7.40
CA GLU A 713 8.79 12.91 -7.74
C GLU A 713 7.46 13.33 -7.11
N LEU A 714 6.60 12.37 -6.75
CA LEU A 714 5.32 12.64 -6.08
C LEU A 714 5.44 12.83 -4.57
N HIS A 715 6.64 12.70 -4.00
CA HIS A 715 6.89 13.07 -2.60
C HIS A 715 6.88 14.59 -2.40
N ASP A 716 7.01 15.41 -3.46
CA ASP A 716 6.92 16.87 -3.39
C ASP A 716 6.09 17.44 -4.57
N LEU A 717 5.79 18.74 -4.52
CA LEU A 717 5.30 19.48 -5.69
C LEU A 717 6.39 19.53 -6.79
N PRO A 718 6.02 19.65 -8.08
CA PRO A 718 6.99 19.89 -9.15
C PRO A 718 7.88 21.11 -8.84
N ALA A 719 9.03 21.15 -9.48
CA ALA A 719 9.87 22.35 -9.43
C ALA A 719 9.11 23.53 -10.09
N PRO A 720 9.27 24.77 -9.62
CA PRO A 720 8.82 25.92 -10.39
C PRO A 720 9.57 25.97 -11.73
N ASP A 721 8.89 26.43 -12.78
CA ASP A 721 9.52 26.55 -14.08
C ASP A 721 10.64 27.62 -14.04
N ASP A 722 11.81 27.27 -14.58
CA ASP A 722 13.00 28.09 -14.69
C ASP A 722 13.58 28.09 -16.13
N PHE A 723 14.80 28.63 -16.29
CA PHE A 723 15.50 28.66 -17.58
C PHE A 723 15.90 27.27 -18.13
N LYS A 724 15.87 26.22 -17.30
CA LYS A 724 16.12 24.83 -17.69
C LYS A 724 14.83 24.06 -17.97
N THR A 725 13.67 24.71 -17.84
CA THR A 725 12.37 24.08 -18.09
C THR A 725 12.33 23.44 -19.46
N SER A 726 11.91 22.17 -19.49
CA SER A 726 11.74 21.42 -20.72
C SER A 726 10.69 22.07 -21.61
N LYS A 727 11.12 22.55 -22.78
CA LYS A 727 10.23 22.98 -23.88
C LYS A 727 9.65 21.80 -24.68
N VAL A 728 10.03 20.56 -24.33
CA VAL A 728 9.49 19.37 -24.99
C VAL A 728 8.02 19.20 -24.62
N ARG A 729 7.20 18.77 -25.59
CA ARG A 729 5.77 18.52 -25.40
C ARG A 729 5.50 17.67 -24.15
N GLY A 730 4.70 18.24 -23.24
CA GLY A 730 4.33 17.64 -21.96
C GLY A 730 5.33 17.83 -20.82
N GLY A 731 6.38 18.62 -21.02
CA GLY A 731 7.20 19.20 -19.95
C GLY A 731 6.67 20.56 -19.49
N GLY A 732 7.34 21.13 -18.48
CA GLY A 732 6.88 22.32 -17.75
C GLY A 732 5.90 21.98 -16.62
N CYS A 733 5.38 23.00 -15.94
CA CYS A 733 4.42 22.79 -14.87
C CYS A 733 3.17 22.03 -15.35
N PRO A 734 2.75 20.92 -14.69
CA PRO A 734 1.62 20.11 -15.13
C PRO A 734 0.28 20.75 -14.72
N VAL A 735 -0.09 21.85 -15.38
CA VAL A 735 -1.34 22.59 -15.12
C VAL A 735 -2.48 22.05 -15.98
N PRO A 736 -3.68 21.76 -15.40
CA PRO A 736 -4.88 21.44 -16.16
C PRO A 736 -5.25 22.55 -17.16
N ARG A 737 -5.78 22.19 -18.33
CA ARG A 737 -6.23 23.17 -19.33
C ARG A 737 -7.26 24.12 -18.72
N GLY A 738 -7.01 25.42 -18.81
CA GLY A 738 -7.90 26.45 -18.25
C GLY A 738 -7.88 26.57 -16.72
N GLY A 739 -7.01 25.83 -16.03
CA GLY A 739 -6.90 25.87 -14.57
C GLY A 739 -8.10 25.30 -13.83
N LYS A 740 -9.00 24.57 -14.53
CA LYS A 740 -10.22 23.99 -13.96
C LYS A 740 -10.44 22.57 -14.45
N VAL A 741 -11.00 21.73 -13.59
CA VAL A 741 -11.48 20.38 -13.94
C VAL A 741 -12.94 20.32 -13.54
N THR A 742 -13.83 20.17 -14.53
CA THR A 742 -15.28 20.05 -14.30
C THR A 742 -15.70 18.62 -14.58
N ASN A 743 -16.43 18.02 -13.65
CA ASN A 743 -16.98 16.68 -13.81
C ASN A 743 -18.39 16.70 -14.42
N ILE A 744 -18.91 15.54 -14.83
CA ILE A 744 -20.22 15.45 -15.51
C ILE A 744 -21.41 15.79 -14.60
N ILE A 745 -21.22 15.73 -13.28
CA ILE A 745 -22.23 16.11 -12.29
C ILE A 745 -22.14 17.61 -11.90
N GLY A 746 -21.34 18.39 -12.62
CA GLY A 746 -21.29 19.85 -12.54
C GLY A 746 -20.37 20.43 -11.46
N ASN A 747 -19.66 19.59 -10.69
CA ASN A 747 -18.69 20.04 -9.70
C ASN A 747 -17.36 20.44 -10.38
N VAL A 748 -16.70 21.46 -9.83
CA VAL A 748 -15.49 22.05 -10.41
C VAL A 748 -14.36 22.06 -9.39
N ILE A 749 -13.21 21.48 -9.76
CA ILE A 749 -11.92 21.74 -9.10
C ILE A 749 -11.31 22.95 -9.80
N ASP A 750 -11.25 24.09 -9.11
CA ASP A 750 -10.83 25.36 -9.67
C ASP A 750 -9.54 25.87 -9.02
N TYR A 751 -8.42 25.70 -9.72
CA TYR A 751 -7.11 26.15 -9.25
C TYR A 751 -6.95 27.68 -9.38
N SER A 752 -7.82 28.38 -10.12
CA SER A 752 -7.75 29.83 -10.29
C SER A 752 -8.21 30.62 -9.06
N LEU A 753 -8.81 29.96 -8.07
CA LEU A 753 -9.23 30.58 -6.80
C LEU A 753 -8.03 31.07 -5.95
N TYR A 754 -6.83 30.55 -6.21
CA TYR A 754 -5.60 30.89 -5.49
C TYR A 754 -4.78 31.98 -6.20
N GLY A 755 -5.35 32.63 -7.23
CA GLY A 755 -4.73 33.73 -7.96
C GLY A 755 -4.86 33.59 -9.47
N THR A 756 -4.37 34.59 -10.19
CA THR A 756 -4.48 34.68 -11.65
C THR A 756 -3.63 33.66 -12.42
N SER A 757 -2.84 32.85 -11.71
CA SER A 757 -1.82 31.94 -12.25
C SER A 757 -1.96 30.56 -11.60
N PRO A 758 -2.77 29.64 -12.15
CA PRO A 758 -2.94 28.27 -11.65
C PRO A 758 -1.61 27.49 -11.49
N GLU A 759 -0.60 27.85 -12.29
CA GLU A 759 0.77 27.36 -12.18
C GLU A 759 1.39 27.62 -10.80
N ASN A 760 1.01 28.69 -10.11
CA ASN A 760 1.53 29.02 -8.78
C ASN A 760 0.95 28.12 -7.68
N VAL A 761 -0.16 27.42 -7.94
CA VAL A 761 -0.72 26.42 -7.01
C VAL A 761 -0.02 25.09 -7.17
N ILE A 762 0.26 24.71 -8.41
CA ILE A 762 0.81 23.39 -8.73
C ILE A 762 2.33 23.41 -8.62
N CYS A 763 2.99 24.45 -9.11
CA CYS A 763 4.44 24.63 -9.12
C CYS A 763 4.84 25.97 -8.46
N PRO A 764 4.50 26.18 -7.17
CA PRO A 764 4.78 27.43 -6.50
C PRO A 764 6.29 27.77 -6.55
N PRO A 765 6.66 29.05 -6.80
CA PRO A 765 8.03 29.53 -6.64
C PRO A 765 8.58 29.16 -5.27
N TYR A 766 9.85 28.76 -5.20
CA TYR A 766 10.42 28.20 -3.97
C TYR A 766 10.35 29.14 -2.75
N ASP A 767 10.43 30.45 -2.99
CA ASP A 767 10.39 31.54 -2.02
C ASP A 767 8.98 32.08 -1.71
N SER A 768 7.94 31.53 -2.34
CA SER A 768 6.55 31.92 -2.08
C SER A 768 5.99 31.32 -0.78
N GLU A 769 5.00 32.01 -0.19
CA GLU A 769 4.27 31.53 0.98
C GLU A 769 3.57 30.18 0.74
N LEU A 770 3.05 29.97 -0.48
CA LEU A 770 2.50 28.68 -0.89
C LEU A 770 3.56 27.58 -0.85
N SER A 771 4.77 27.84 -1.36
CA SER A 771 5.86 26.87 -1.31
C SER A 771 6.25 26.51 0.13
N THR A 772 6.26 27.47 1.06
CA THR A 772 6.63 27.21 2.46
C THR A 772 5.57 26.41 3.22
N THR A 773 4.29 26.48 2.82
CA THR A 773 3.17 25.85 3.53
C THR A 773 2.65 24.57 2.87
N HIS A 774 2.79 24.44 1.54
CA HIS A 774 2.16 23.36 0.76
C HIS A 774 3.13 22.33 0.18
N ARG A 775 4.43 22.64 0.09
CA ARG A 775 5.43 21.63 -0.25
C ARG A 775 5.58 20.65 0.89
N SER A 776 5.94 19.42 0.53
CA SER A 776 6.20 18.37 1.51
C SER A 776 7.35 18.74 2.45
N GLU A 777 7.42 18.06 3.57
CA GLU A 777 8.62 18.02 4.42
C GLU A 777 9.81 17.35 3.69
N ALA A 778 9.54 16.40 2.79
CA ALA A 778 10.55 15.79 1.93
C ALA A 778 11.15 16.75 0.88
N ARG A 779 10.68 18.00 0.75
CA ARG A 779 11.14 18.97 -0.26
C ARG A 779 12.64 19.16 -0.32
N GLU A 780 13.34 19.10 0.81
CA GLU A 780 14.80 19.21 0.83
C GLU A 780 15.45 17.96 0.23
N SER A 781 15.06 16.77 0.69
CA SER A 781 15.51 15.49 0.13
C SER A 781 15.20 15.40 -1.37
N ILE A 782 14.01 15.85 -1.80
CA ILE A 782 13.64 15.89 -3.22
C ILE A 782 14.43 16.94 -3.99
N ALA A 783 14.75 18.10 -3.41
CA ALA A 783 15.64 19.07 -4.04
C ALA A 783 17.06 18.53 -4.22
N ARG A 784 17.58 17.76 -3.24
CA ARG A 784 18.87 17.05 -3.36
C ARG A 784 18.81 15.96 -4.42
N PHE A 785 17.71 15.19 -4.48
CA PHE A 785 17.50 14.21 -5.55
C PHE A 785 17.46 14.88 -6.94
N ARG A 786 16.78 16.02 -7.06
CA ARG A 786 16.71 16.83 -8.29
C ARG A 786 18.04 17.51 -8.64
N SER A 787 18.99 17.65 -7.71
CA SER A 787 20.33 18.16 -8.01
C SER A 787 21.28 17.08 -8.53
N LEU A 788 20.87 15.81 -8.52
CA LEU A 788 21.66 14.69 -9.02
C LEU A 788 21.74 14.69 -10.55
N THR A 789 22.78 14.02 -11.07
CA THR A 789 22.84 13.67 -12.50
C THR A 789 21.78 12.60 -12.83
N PRO A 790 21.33 12.49 -14.09
CA PRO A 790 20.43 11.41 -14.48
C PRO A 790 20.96 10.00 -14.14
N SER A 791 22.28 9.79 -14.22
CA SER A 791 22.90 8.51 -13.87
C SER A 791 22.87 8.22 -12.36
N ASP A 792 22.94 9.24 -11.52
CA ASP A 792 22.88 9.08 -10.07
C ASP A 792 21.45 8.84 -9.60
N GLN A 793 20.46 9.51 -10.22
CA GLN A 793 19.04 9.19 -10.01
C GLN A 793 18.75 7.72 -10.40
N GLN A 794 19.25 7.28 -11.56
CA GLN A 794 19.11 5.88 -11.98
C GLN A 794 19.80 4.91 -11.01
N ALA A 795 20.97 5.27 -10.45
CA ALA A 795 21.65 4.42 -9.48
C ALA A 795 20.79 4.19 -8.22
N MET A 796 20.08 5.22 -7.73
CA MET A 796 19.13 5.08 -6.63
C MET A 796 17.95 4.16 -6.99
N ILE A 797 17.41 4.29 -8.20
CA ILE A 797 16.35 3.40 -8.71
C ILE A 797 16.84 1.95 -8.77
N ASP A 798 18.03 1.72 -9.31
CA ASP A 798 18.66 0.39 -9.37
C ASP A 798 18.80 -0.21 -7.95
N PHE A 799 19.12 0.59 -6.93
CA PHE A 799 19.15 0.14 -5.54
C PHE A 799 17.77 -0.25 -5.01
N LEU A 800 16.75 0.60 -5.22
CA LEU A 800 15.37 0.33 -4.78
C LEU A 800 14.79 -0.94 -5.40
N ARG A 801 15.19 -1.29 -6.63
CA ARG A 801 14.79 -2.55 -7.29
C ARG A 801 15.38 -3.80 -6.65
N GLU A 802 16.47 -3.66 -5.89
CA GLU A 802 17.19 -4.77 -5.27
C GLU A 802 16.76 -4.99 -3.80
N LEU A 803 15.96 -4.07 -3.25
CA LEU A 803 15.20 -4.26 -2.01
C LEU A 803 13.98 -5.15 -2.27
#